data_AF-A0A2T0QW12-F1
#
_entry.id   AF-A0A2T0QW12-F1
#
_cell.length_a   1.000
_cell.length_b   1.000
_cell.length_c   1.000
_cell.angle_alpha   90.00
_cell.angle_beta   90.00
_cell.angle_gamma   90.00
#
_symmetry.space_group_name_H-M   'P 1'
#
loop_
_entity.id
_entity.type
_entity.pdbx_description
1 polymer ?
#
loop_
_entity_poly.entity_id
_entity_poly.type
_entity_poly.pdbx_seq_one_letter_code
_entity_poly.pdbx_strand_id
1 'polypeptide(L)'
;MIKHRVLAALLCAATFMFAPLSYAQYTTDWLGNTFGTLATHVGNTARSLWVAPEGVIYTASLWDENEGGVAVYQNGRSLGSIGTHANFQGSAITGDATSIFVALQYNRSFGSGSVGRYNRATQTRDLIIPVSVWTSIPHADVITGLATAGSLLYASDFFGNRVRVFTTDGVWQQDIKVSSPGALALDSVGNLWVAQQSAGTIVEFSPAGALLNTIQMPAASRPSALYFDAASGQLMVGDQGPDMNIKRYTIAGTPTLAGTFGVQGGYLDTTSGIKGQVGDKRFTRVAGIGKDAAGNLYVLNNPWGGGWDLGRNGATDLHAYDSAGNLEWKLQSLNFEAIAAPDPSTDAAYFYSGTHIYTGTAGGTFVANTVDPFTYPSDPRLNMNDTQRGQHFGQLVTVGGNRILVASGQNPGIFNFFHFNPASGYIAIPDASIPGTAFNTNLQVTGGFCIDSRGDVWAGLDRTNHIYHYPLSGFEGNGKPSWGPAVTISIPQSIRPLTRILYLAESDTMILAQGIAGSWDWTAMQSRIEVYHGWSAGNTTRPDPVITLTSANPKSITAAGNYLFVGYVHTVPNIDVFNLTTGQLVTTLINSSPTTVDVGNDVDSMYGLRAYLRAAGEYVITKDNYNGSSIVVYRWTP
;
A
#
# COMPACT_ATOMS: atom_id res chain seq x y z
N MET A 1 -45.87 -58.33 -52.68
CA MET A 1 -46.81 -58.80 -51.64
C MET A 1 -46.07 -58.86 -50.31
N ILE A 2 -46.39 -57.93 -49.39
CA ILE A 2 -46.53 -58.13 -47.93
C ILE A 2 -45.31 -58.63 -47.08
N LYS A 3 -44.86 -57.72 -46.19
CA LYS A 3 -44.41 -57.83 -44.77
C LYS A 3 -43.09 -58.57 -44.42
N HIS A 4 -42.08 -57.85 -43.93
CA HIS A 4 -41.73 -57.53 -42.51
C HIS A 4 -40.94 -58.62 -41.76
N ARG A 5 -39.71 -58.32 -41.32
CA ARG A 5 -39.29 -58.08 -39.91
C ARG A 5 -37.77 -58.30 -39.68
N VAL A 6 -37.12 -57.25 -39.16
CA VAL A 6 -36.24 -57.23 -37.96
C VAL A 6 -34.98 -58.11 -37.96
N LEU A 7 -33.79 -57.50 -38.05
CA LEU A 7 -32.82 -57.41 -36.92
C LEU A 7 -31.55 -56.63 -37.30
N ALA A 8 -31.12 -55.84 -36.32
CA ALA A 8 -29.99 -54.93 -36.35
C ALA A 8 -28.63 -55.64 -36.29
N ALA A 9 -27.63 -55.05 -36.94
CA ALA A 9 -26.23 -55.19 -36.55
C ALA A 9 -25.41 -54.01 -37.10
N LEU A 10 -25.25 -53.00 -36.24
CA LEU A 10 -24.02 -52.25 -35.95
C LEU A 10 -23.02 -52.01 -37.09
N LEU A 11 -22.96 -50.77 -37.58
CA LEU A 11 -21.68 -50.10 -37.85
C LEU A 11 -21.84 -48.57 -37.75
N CYS A 12 -22.03 -48.06 -36.53
CA CYS A 12 -21.74 -46.66 -36.24
C CYS A 12 -20.22 -46.52 -36.14
N ALA A 13 -19.59 -45.99 -37.17
CA ALA A 13 -18.23 -45.47 -37.06
C ALA A 13 -18.28 -44.23 -36.16
N ALA A 14 -17.94 -44.43 -34.88
CA ALA A 14 -17.72 -43.36 -33.94
C ALA A 14 -16.49 -42.56 -34.38
N THR A 15 -16.71 -41.40 -34.98
CA THR A 15 -15.72 -40.33 -34.97
C THR A 15 -15.55 -39.89 -33.51
N PHE A 16 -14.53 -40.41 -32.84
CA PHE A 16 -14.03 -39.82 -31.61
C PHE A 16 -13.59 -38.39 -31.93
N MET A 17 -14.42 -37.41 -31.57
CA MET A 17 -13.92 -36.05 -31.37
C MET A 17 -12.96 -36.14 -30.19
N PHE A 18 -11.67 -36.18 -30.46
CA PHE A 18 -10.70 -35.71 -29.49
C PHE A 18 -10.95 -34.22 -29.32
N ALA A 19 -11.77 -33.86 -28.33
CA ALA A 19 -11.68 -32.52 -27.77
C ALA A 19 -10.22 -32.39 -27.28
N PRO A 20 -9.45 -31.41 -27.76
CA PRO A 20 -8.17 -31.16 -27.12
C PRO A 20 -8.45 -30.93 -25.64
N LEU A 21 -7.61 -31.48 -24.76
CA LEU A 21 -7.54 -31.06 -23.37
C LEU A 21 -7.42 -29.52 -23.39
N SER A 22 -8.54 -28.84 -23.16
CA SER A 22 -8.54 -27.40 -23.00
C SER A 22 -7.79 -27.15 -21.70
N TYR A 23 -6.50 -26.82 -21.80
CA TYR A 23 -5.77 -26.24 -20.69
C TYR A 23 -6.67 -25.13 -20.13
N ALA A 24 -7.04 -25.24 -18.85
CA ALA A 24 -7.95 -24.29 -18.24
C ALA A 24 -7.43 -22.89 -18.53
N GLN A 25 -8.22 -22.09 -19.25
CA GLN A 25 -7.79 -20.78 -19.68
C GLN A 25 -7.79 -19.87 -18.46
N TYR A 26 -6.62 -19.32 -18.15
CA TYR A 26 -6.49 -18.22 -17.21
C TYR A 26 -5.65 -17.10 -17.81
N THR A 27 -5.87 -15.90 -17.29
CA THR A 27 -5.09 -14.71 -17.64
C THR A 27 -4.43 -14.15 -16.40
N THR A 28 -3.22 -13.59 -16.57
CA THR A 28 -2.46 -12.90 -15.54
C THR A 28 -2.43 -11.41 -15.86
N ASP A 29 -2.76 -10.61 -14.86
CA ASP A 29 -2.92 -9.16 -14.92
C ASP A 29 -2.45 -8.53 -13.60
N TRP A 30 -2.46 -7.20 -13.47
CA TRP A 30 -2.04 -6.52 -12.26
C TRP A 30 -2.81 -5.23 -11.96
N LEU A 31 -2.73 -4.80 -10.70
CA LEU A 31 -3.25 -3.53 -10.18
C LEU A 31 -2.22 -2.84 -9.29
N GLY A 32 -2.35 -1.52 -9.12
CA GLY A 32 -1.69 -0.77 -8.04
C GLY A 32 -0.28 -0.27 -8.34
N ASN A 33 0.37 -0.71 -9.41
CA ASN A 33 1.57 -0.06 -9.95
C ASN A 33 1.31 0.38 -11.40
N THR A 34 1.79 1.56 -11.79
CA THR A 34 1.66 2.06 -13.17
C THR A 34 2.20 1.07 -14.20
N PHE A 35 3.26 0.33 -13.85
CA PHE A 35 3.86 -0.67 -14.72
C PHE A 35 3.84 -2.05 -14.09
N GLY A 36 3.65 -3.07 -14.91
CA GLY A 36 3.52 -4.45 -14.44
C GLY A 36 4.85 -5.20 -14.27
N THR A 37 5.96 -4.70 -14.81
CA THR A 37 7.26 -5.40 -14.77
C THR A 37 8.28 -4.71 -13.86
N LEU A 38 9.15 -5.49 -13.22
CA LEU A 38 10.23 -4.96 -12.35
C LEU A 38 11.18 -4.01 -13.08
N ALA A 39 11.45 -4.22 -14.37
CA ALA A 39 12.37 -3.36 -15.11
C ALA A 39 11.88 -1.92 -15.26
N THR A 40 10.58 -1.69 -15.09
CA THR A 40 9.94 -0.39 -15.33
C THR A 40 9.11 0.10 -14.15
N HIS A 41 8.98 -0.69 -13.08
CA HIS A 41 8.05 -0.41 -12.00
C HIS A 41 8.34 0.94 -11.33
N VAL A 42 7.28 1.54 -10.79
CA VAL A 42 7.45 2.71 -9.94
C VAL A 42 7.88 2.23 -8.57
N GLY A 43 8.95 2.82 -8.04
CA GLY A 43 9.45 2.55 -6.69
C GLY A 43 8.49 3.01 -5.60
N ASN A 44 8.46 2.25 -4.52
CA ASN A 44 7.58 2.44 -3.40
C ASN A 44 8.06 3.50 -2.41
N THR A 45 7.10 4.07 -1.68
CA THR A 45 7.26 5.04 -0.60
C THR A 45 8.25 6.19 -0.85
N ALA A 46 8.19 6.83 -2.02
CA ALA A 46 8.84 8.13 -2.20
C ALA A 46 8.30 9.13 -1.17
N ARG A 47 9.15 9.80 -0.40
CA ARG A 47 8.72 10.78 0.64
C ARG A 47 9.12 12.21 0.34
N SER A 48 10.10 12.38 -0.55
CA SER A 48 10.58 13.66 -1.02
C SER A 48 11.00 13.54 -2.47
N LEU A 49 11.01 14.67 -3.18
CA LEU A 49 11.40 14.73 -4.59
C LEU A 49 12.28 15.95 -4.86
N TRP A 50 13.15 15.82 -5.85
CA TRP A 50 13.84 16.93 -6.48
C TRP A 50 13.71 16.81 -8.00
N VAL A 51 13.44 17.94 -8.67
CA VAL A 51 13.32 18.01 -10.13
C VAL A 51 14.51 18.80 -10.66
N ALA A 52 15.28 18.17 -11.53
CA ALA A 52 16.36 18.82 -12.25
C ALA A 52 15.79 19.75 -13.35
N PRO A 53 16.50 20.82 -13.73
CA PRO A 53 16.03 21.77 -14.76
C PRO A 53 15.65 21.11 -16.10
N GLU A 54 16.31 20.01 -16.46
CA GLU A 54 16.06 19.21 -17.67
C GLU A 54 14.88 18.22 -17.56
N GLY A 55 14.12 18.25 -16.45
CA GLY A 55 12.94 17.42 -16.25
C GLY A 55 13.20 16.01 -15.70
N VAL A 56 14.42 15.71 -15.26
CA VAL A 56 14.71 14.47 -14.53
C VAL A 56 14.24 14.62 -13.09
N ILE A 57 13.48 13.65 -12.59
CA ILE A 57 12.89 13.64 -11.26
C ILE A 57 13.61 12.58 -10.43
N TYR A 58 14.04 12.96 -9.24
CA TYR A 58 14.64 12.07 -8.26
C TYR A 58 13.74 12.01 -7.05
N THR A 59 13.31 10.81 -6.66
CA THR A 59 12.49 10.60 -5.46
C THR A 59 13.25 9.77 -4.45
N ALA A 60 13.23 10.15 -3.17
CA ALA A 60 13.89 9.38 -2.12
C ALA A 60 12.87 8.61 -1.27
N SER A 61 13.17 7.34 -0.99
CA SER A 61 12.38 6.44 -0.14
C SER A 61 13.27 5.81 0.94
N LEU A 62 12.64 5.32 2.01
CA LEU A 62 13.34 4.50 2.99
C LEU A 62 13.57 3.08 2.46
N TRP A 63 12.57 2.55 1.77
CA TRP A 63 12.54 1.17 1.33
C TRP A 63 11.77 1.03 0.02
N ASP A 64 12.38 0.34 -0.92
CA ASP A 64 11.72 -0.36 -2.01
C ASP A 64 12.51 -1.67 -2.25
N GLU A 65 11.82 -2.77 -2.54
CA GLU A 65 12.47 -4.08 -2.63
C GLU A 65 13.47 -4.18 -3.80
N ASN A 66 13.18 -3.52 -4.94
CA ASN A 66 13.92 -3.73 -6.19
C ASN A 66 14.27 -2.45 -6.97
N GLU A 67 13.66 -1.30 -6.67
CA GLU A 67 13.98 0.00 -7.24
C GLU A 67 15.03 0.76 -6.41
N GLY A 68 15.50 0.22 -5.28
CA GLY A 68 16.47 0.93 -4.41
C GLY A 68 15.85 2.13 -3.67
N GLY A 69 16.66 3.02 -3.12
CA GLY A 69 16.15 4.09 -2.23
C GLY A 69 16.11 5.49 -2.84
N VAL A 70 16.63 5.68 -4.05
CA VAL A 70 16.40 6.87 -4.86
C VAL A 70 16.01 6.45 -6.27
N ALA A 71 14.73 6.54 -6.61
CA ALA A 71 14.24 6.25 -7.95
C ALA A 71 14.37 7.49 -8.86
N VAL A 72 14.66 7.25 -10.14
CA VAL A 72 14.90 8.29 -11.15
C VAL A 72 13.89 8.16 -12.27
N TYR A 73 13.18 9.24 -12.58
CA TYR A 73 12.16 9.27 -13.61
C TYR A 73 12.35 10.42 -14.59
N GLN A 74 11.89 10.25 -15.82
CA GLN A 74 11.74 11.34 -16.78
C GLN A 74 10.64 10.97 -17.78
N ASN A 75 9.79 11.94 -18.15
CA ASN A 75 8.73 11.76 -19.14
C ASN A 75 7.83 10.52 -18.85
N GLY A 76 7.47 10.32 -17.59
CA GLY A 76 6.62 9.20 -17.15
C GLY A 76 7.27 7.82 -17.26
N ARG A 77 8.60 7.70 -17.21
CA ARG A 77 9.33 6.42 -17.29
C ARG A 77 10.45 6.34 -16.25
N SER A 78 10.72 5.14 -15.73
CA SER A 78 11.92 4.89 -14.91
C SER A 78 13.18 4.96 -15.76
N LEU A 79 14.21 5.59 -15.20
CA LEU A 79 15.59 5.63 -15.69
C LEU A 79 16.53 4.80 -14.80
N GLY A 80 15.97 4.01 -13.89
CA GLY A 80 16.68 3.25 -12.87
C GLY A 80 16.80 4.03 -11.56
N SER A 81 17.79 3.65 -10.75
CA SER A 81 17.87 4.09 -9.36
C SER A 81 19.27 4.19 -8.79
N ILE A 82 19.37 4.82 -7.63
CA ILE A 82 20.61 5.03 -6.90
C ILE A 82 20.50 4.37 -5.51
N GLY A 83 21.51 3.56 -5.18
CA GLY A 83 21.63 2.88 -3.89
C GLY A 83 20.64 1.72 -3.72
N THR A 84 20.65 1.12 -2.53
CA THR A 84 19.81 -0.04 -2.16
C THR A 84 18.73 0.39 -1.15
N HIS A 85 17.81 -0.53 -0.85
CA HIS A 85 16.85 -0.35 0.25
C HIS A 85 17.56 -0.05 1.58
N ALA A 86 16.89 0.72 2.44
CA ALA A 86 17.37 1.15 3.76
C ALA A 86 18.67 1.96 3.80
N ASN A 87 19.19 2.42 2.65
CA ASN A 87 20.34 3.34 2.64
C ASN A 87 19.94 4.78 3.00
N PHE A 88 18.72 5.17 2.66
CA PHE A 88 18.24 6.55 2.73
C PHE A 88 17.10 6.68 3.72
N GLN A 89 16.96 7.86 4.29
CA GLN A 89 15.85 8.19 5.19
C GLN A 89 14.54 8.44 4.41
N GLY A 90 14.68 8.85 3.15
CA GLY A 90 13.61 9.22 2.22
C GLY A 90 13.02 10.63 2.44
N SER A 91 13.21 11.23 3.62
CA SER A 91 12.61 12.50 4.05
C SER A 91 13.05 13.75 3.28
N ALA A 92 14.26 13.75 2.71
CA ALA A 92 14.84 14.94 2.12
C ALA A 92 15.83 14.58 1.01
N ILE A 93 15.67 15.29 -0.11
CA ILE A 93 16.50 15.19 -1.30
C ILE A 93 16.60 16.56 -1.96
N THR A 94 17.77 16.86 -2.53
CA THR A 94 17.99 18.01 -3.40
C THR A 94 19.12 17.69 -4.37
N GLY A 95 19.45 18.60 -5.29
CA GLY A 95 20.52 18.36 -6.26
C GLY A 95 21.02 19.62 -6.92
N ASP A 96 22.04 19.46 -7.75
CA ASP A 96 22.59 20.50 -8.61
C ASP A 96 22.88 19.91 -10.01
N ALA A 97 23.71 20.61 -10.80
CA ALA A 97 24.05 20.18 -12.16
C ALA A 97 24.74 18.80 -12.20
N THR A 98 25.51 18.42 -11.17
CA THR A 98 26.35 17.21 -11.18
C THR A 98 26.01 16.22 -10.08
N SER A 99 25.33 16.65 -9.02
CA SER A 99 25.18 15.88 -7.78
C SER A 99 23.74 15.85 -7.29
N ILE A 100 23.40 14.76 -6.59
CA ILE A 100 22.21 14.64 -5.75
C ILE A 100 22.68 14.54 -4.29
N PHE A 101 21.98 15.23 -3.40
CA PHE A 101 22.18 15.18 -1.96
C PHE A 101 20.95 14.56 -1.30
N VAL A 102 21.14 13.52 -0.49
CA VAL A 102 20.03 12.74 0.08
C VAL A 102 20.30 12.46 1.55
N ALA A 103 19.27 12.61 2.39
CA ALA A 103 19.33 12.22 3.79
C ALA A 103 19.56 10.70 3.93
N LEU A 104 20.56 10.31 4.71
CA LEU A 104 20.94 8.91 4.93
C LEU A 104 20.24 8.33 6.16
N GLN A 105 19.83 7.07 6.04
CA GLN A 105 19.25 6.32 7.16
C GLN A 105 20.29 6.03 8.23
N TYR A 106 19.82 5.83 9.46
CA TYR A 106 20.65 5.26 10.53
C TYR A 106 21.37 3.99 10.07
N ASN A 107 22.68 3.92 10.27
CA ASN A 107 23.41 2.65 10.24
C ASN A 107 24.47 2.56 11.34
N ARG A 108 25.07 1.38 11.49
CA ARG A 108 26.05 1.11 12.55
C ARG A 108 27.42 1.78 12.31
N SER A 109 27.71 2.25 11.11
CA SER A 109 29.00 2.84 10.75
C SER A 109 29.10 4.32 11.08
N PHE A 110 28.04 5.10 10.82
CA PHE A 110 28.03 6.55 11.06
C PHE A 110 26.81 7.06 11.84
N GLY A 111 25.92 6.17 12.26
CA GLY A 111 24.69 6.56 12.96
C GLY A 111 23.68 7.21 12.02
N SER A 112 22.93 8.17 12.54
CA SER A 112 21.90 8.99 11.86
C SER A 112 22.40 10.44 11.67
N GLY A 113 21.61 11.28 10.97
CA GLY A 113 21.90 12.71 10.85
C GLY A 113 23.00 13.07 9.83
N SER A 114 23.15 12.26 8.79
CA SER A 114 24.12 12.49 7.71
C SER A 114 23.43 12.66 6.35
N VAL A 115 24.08 13.39 5.44
CA VAL A 115 23.67 13.55 4.05
C VAL A 115 24.72 12.92 3.14
N GLY A 116 24.28 12.13 2.16
CA GLY A 116 25.17 11.57 1.14
C GLY A 116 25.11 12.39 -0.14
N ARG A 117 26.27 12.65 -0.76
CA ARG A 117 26.37 13.21 -2.11
C ARG A 117 26.63 12.10 -3.12
N TYR A 118 25.84 12.08 -4.18
CA TYR A 118 25.90 11.10 -5.26
C TYR A 118 26.08 11.82 -6.58
N ASN A 119 27.02 11.35 -7.40
CA ASN A 119 27.19 11.88 -8.74
C ASN A 119 26.01 11.44 -9.62
N ARG A 120 25.39 12.39 -10.34
CA ARG A 120 24.20 12.14 -11.18
C ARG A 120 24.47 11.20 -12.35
N ALA A 121 25.68 11.22 -12.90
CA ALA A 121 26.05 10.42 -14.07
C ALA A 121 26.51 9.01 -13.68
N THR A 122 27.35 8.88 -12.64
CA THR A 122 27.90 7.57 -12.23
C THR A 122 27.05 6.89 -11.17
N GLN A 123 26.11 7.59 -10.53
CA GLN A 123 25.26 7.11 -9.44
C GLN A 123 26.03 6.67 -8.19
N THR A 124 27.32 6.99 -8.10
CA THR A 124 28.18 6.61 -6.97
C THR A 124 28.17 7.66 -5.88
N ARG A 125 28.12 7.23 -4.62
CA ARG A 125 28.33 8.13 -3.46
C ARG A 125 29.80 8.50 -3.36
N ASP A 126 30.11 9.78 -3.37
CA ASP A 126 31.49 10.29 -3.27
C ASP A 126 31.76 11.05 -1.95
N LEU A 127 30.72 11.50 -1.25
CA LEU A 127 30.85 12.24 0.01
C LEU A 127 29.74 11.89 1.01
N ILE A 128 30.09 11.92 2.29
CA ILE A 128 29.16 11.90 3.42
C ILE A 128 29.40 13.16 4.25
N ILE A 129 28.34 13.93 4.48
CA ILE A 129 28.35 15.18 5.25
C ILE A 129 27.65 14.92 6.58
N PRO A 130 28.35 14.93 7.73
CA PRO A 130 27.74 14.80 9.05
C PRO A 130 27.05 16.13 9.41
N VAL A 131 25.72 16.13 9.42
CA VAL A 131 24.92 17.33 9.67
C VAL A 131 24.56 17.44 11.15
N SER A 132 24.06 16.37 11.77
CA SER A 132 23.60 16.41 13.17
C SER A 132 24.59 15.74 14.14
N VAL A 133 24.55 16.18 15.39
CA VAL A 133 25.18 15.48 16.52
C VAL A 133 24.28 14.37 17.08
N TRP A 134 23.00 14.36 16.70
CA TRP A 134 22.03 13.34 17.10
C TRP A 134 22.18 12.08 16.24
N THR A 135 23.25 11.32 16.48
CA THR A 135 23.63 10.19 15.63
C THR A 135 23.05 8.84 16.09
N SER A 136 22.48 8.76 17.29
CA SER A 136 21.98 7.50 17.88
C SER A 136 20.45 7.36 17.84
N ILE A 137 19.77 7.97 16.88
CA ILE A 137 18.31 7.89 16.74
C ILE A 137 17.94 6.95 15.58
N PRO A 138 17.67 5.66 15.84
CA PRO A 138 17.19 4.76 14.80
C PRO A 138 15.74 5.09 14.44
N HIS A 139 15.37 4.92 13.17
CA HIS A 139 13.99 5.06 12.68
C HIS A 139 13.34 6.43 12.98
N ALA A 140 14.09 7.52 12.87
CA ALA A 140 13.54 8.87 12.99
C ALA A 140 14.07 9.77 11.89
N ASP A 141 13.32 10.83 11.61
CA ASP A 141 13.74 11.82 10.65
C ASP A 141 14.67 12.88 11.28
N VAL A 142 15.99 12.65 11.23
CA VAL A 142 16.97 13.62 11.75
C VAL A 142 17.17 14.77 10.78
N ILE A 143 17.24 14.46 9.47
CA ILE A 143 17.32 15.45 8.40
C ILE A 143 15.97 15.55 7.70
N THR A 144 15.33 16.71 7.77
CA THR A 144 13.91 16.90 7.39
C THR A 144 13.71 17.83 6.20
N GLY A 145 14.79 18.36 5.64
CA GLY A 145 14.77 19.24 4.47
C GLY A 145 16.18 19.49 3.96
N LEU A 146 16.31 19.58 2.64
CA LEU A 146 17.55 19.89 1.94
C LEU A 146 17.25 20.89 0.82
N ALA A 147 18.19 21.81 0.59
CA ALA A 147 18.16 22.68 -0.57
C ALA A 147 19.59 23.08 -0.99
N THR A 148 19.79 23.32 -2.27
CA THR A 148 21.04 23.80 -2.86
C THR A 148 20.87 25.20 -3.43
N ALA A 149 21.92 26.02 -3.35
CA ALA A 149 22.01 27.29 -4.05
C ALA A 149 23.48 27.61 -4.36
N GLY A 150 23.82 27.69 -5.64
CA GLY A 150 25.20 27.85 -6.09
C GLY A 150 26.10 26.74 -5.52
N SER A 151 27.13 27.10 -4.75
CA SER A 151 28.05 26.17 -4.11
C SER A 151 27.66 25.78 -2.68
N LEU A 152 26.43 26.06 -2.24
CA LEU A 152 25.98 25.82 -0.88
C LEU A 152 24.91 24.72 -0.81
N LEU A 153 24.95 23.96 0.29
CA LEU A 153 23.97 22.99 0.73
C LEU A 153 23.39 23.44 2.08
N TYR A 154 22.07 23.52 2.17
CA TYR A 154 21.32 23.80 3.38
C TYR A 154 20.65 22.52 3.86
N ALA A 155 20.77 22.21 5.15
CA ALA A 155 20.21 21.01 5.74
C ALA A 155 19.49 21.29 7.06
N SER A 156 18.21 20.92 7.13
CA SER A 156 17.39 21.00 8.34
C SER A 156 17.83 19.91 9.33
N ASP A 157 18.45 20.31 10.43
CA ASP A 157 18.80 19.45 11.57
C ASP A 157 17.65 19.52 12.59
N PHE A 158 16.70 18.59 12.49
CA PHE A 158 15.42 18.64 13.21
C PHE A 158 15.61 18.71 14.72
N PHE A 159 16.34 17.74 15.29
CA PHE A 159 16.61 17.67 16.73
C PHE A 159 17.60 18.75 17.19
N GLY A 160 18.45 19.24 16.28
CA GLY A 160 19.35 20.36 16.54
C GLY A 160 18.65 21.73 16.58
N ASN A 161 17.39 21.84 16.15
CA ASN A 161 16.66 23.11 16.02
C ASN A 161 17.47 24.19 15.28
N ARG A 162 17.96 23.81 14.09
CA ARG A 162 18.72 24.69 13.22
C ARG A 162 18.72 24.20 11.77
N VAL A 163 18.97 25.11 10.85
CA VAL A 163 19.44 24.77 9.50
C VAL A 163 20.95 24.95 9.48
N ARG A 164 21.68 23.94 9.02
CA ARG A 164 23.13 24.01 8.85
C ARG A 164 23.48 24.25 7.40
N VAL A 165 24.44 25.14 7.15
CA VAL A 165 24.90 25.51 5.82
C VAL A 165 26.31 24.96 5.61
N PHE A 166 26.50 24.26 4.51
CA PHE A 166 27.77 23.72 4.07
C PHE A 166 28.07 24.21 2.64
N THR A 167 29.32 24.12 2.21
CA THR A 167 29.58 24.03 0.78
C THR A 167 29.07 22.70 0.24
N THR A 168 28.86 22.60 -1.07
CA THR A 168 28.53 21.31 -1.73
C THR A 168 29.64 20.26 -1.59
N ASP A 169 30.85 20.68 -1.21
CA ASP A 169 31.98 19.82 -0.81
C ASP A 169 32.01 19.46 0.68
N GLY A 170 30.97 19.82 1.45
CA GLY A 170 30.80 19.42 2.84
C GLY A 170 31.51 20.28 3.87
N VAL A 171 32.02 21.46 3.48
CA VAL A 171 32.68 22.38 4.43
C VAL A 171 31.64 23.25 5.13
N TRP A 172 31.51 23.11 6.45
CA TRP A 172 30.57 23.92 7.25
C TRP A 172 30.84 25.43 7.10
N GLN A 173 29.77 26.21 6.98
CA GLN A 173 29.81 27.66 6.83
C GLN A 173 29.16 28.37 8.02
N GLN A 174 27.91 28.02 8.35
CA GLN A 174 27.14 28.66 9.43
C GLN A 174 25.96 27.79 9.88
N ASP A 175 25.40 28.11 11.04
CA ASP A 175 24.14 27.55 11.54
C ASP A 175 23.11 28.68 11.67
N ILE A 176 21.88 28.44 11.21
CA ILE A 176 20.73 29.35 11.34
C ILE A 176 19.76 28.74 12.35
N LYS A 177 19.48 29.43 13.45
CA LYS A 177 18.62 28.92 14.53
C LYS A 177 17.14 28.98 14.14
N VAL A 178 16.45 27.84 14.20
CA VAL A 178 15.01 27.73 13.90
C VAL A 178 14.47 26.46 14.55
N SER A 179 13.30 26.53 15.20
CA SER A 179 12.68 25.36 15.83
C SER A 179 12.11 24.39 14.80
N SER A 180 12.29 23.09 15.04
CA SER A 180 11.67 22.01 14.25
C SER A 180 11.66 22.26 12.73
N PRO A 181 12.82 22.58 12.13
CA PRO A 181 12.88 22.92 10.71
C PRO A 181 12.47 21.72 9.86
N GLY A 182 11.71 21.96 8.80
CA GLY A 182 11.26 20.98 7.82
C GLY A 182 11.82 21.28 6.43
N ALA A 183 10.96 21.22 5.42
CA ALA A 183 11.30 21.53 4.03
C ALA A 183 11.92 22.93 3.87
N LEU A 184 12.80 23.06 2.88
CA LEU A 184 13.61 24.24 2.59
C LEU A 184 13.38 24.71 1.15
N ALA A 185 13.41 26.02 0.93
CA ALA A 185 13.54 26.61 -0.40
C ALA A 185 14.41 27.87 -0.32
N LEU A 186 15.10 28.20 -1.42
CA LEU A 186 15.88 29.43 -1.56
C LEU A 186 15.22 30.29 -2.64
N ASP A 187 15.02 31.57 -2.35
CA ASP A 187 14.55 32.51 -3.37
C ASP A 187 15.67 33.05 -4.26
N SER A 188 15.31 33.88 -5.25
CA SER A 188 16.25 34.42 -6.23
C SER A 188 17.33 35.34 -5.66
N VAL A 189 17.15 35.87 -4.45
CA VAL A 189 18.15 36.70 -3.75
C VAL A 189 18.92 35.91 -2.70
N GLY A 190 18.60 34.62 -2.53
CA GLY A 190 19.28 33.70 -1.63
C GLY A 190 18.72 33.70 -0.21
N ASN A 191 17.54 34.27 0.04
CA ASN A 191 16.89 34.13 1.34
C ASN A 191 16.39 32.68 1.49
N LEU A 192 16.55 32.16 2.71
CA LEU A 192 16.14 30.81 3.09
C LEU A 192 14.72 30.82 3.65
N TRP A 193 13.85 30.03 3.05
CA TRP A 193 12.51 29.75 3.52
C TRP A 193 12.47 28.38 4.19
N VAL A 194 11.98 28.32 5.43
CA VAL A 194 11.93 27.10 6.24
C VAL A 194 10.50 26.84 6.69
N ALA A 195 9.97 25.68 6.34
CA ALA A 195 8.67 25.22 6.85
C ALA A 195 8.81 24.70 8.29
N GLN A 196 7.95 25.15 9.19
CA GLN A 196 7.79 24.57 10.53
C GLN A 196 6.44 23.85 10.57
N GLN A 197 6.44 22.59 10.14
CA GLN A 197 5.23 21.82 9.84
C GLN A 197 4.22 21.80 11.00
N SER A 198 4.65 21.43 12.20
CA SER A 198 3.78 21.36 13.39
C SER A 198 3.28 22.72 13.86
N ALA A 199 4.03 23.78 13.58
CA ALA A 199 3.64 25.15 13.95
C ALA A 199 2.71 25.80 12.91
N GLY A 200 2.58 25.22 11.70
CA GLY A 200 1.79 25.83 10.63
C GLY A 200 2.39 27.13 10.09
N THR A 201 3.72 27.25 10.09
CA THR A 201 4.40 28.49 9.67
C THR A 201 5.50 28.25 8.64
N ILE A 202 5.81 29.29 7.88
CA ILE A 202 7.02 29.36 7.05
C ILE A 202 7.80 30.60 7.48
N VAL A 203 9.07 30.43 7.85
CA VAL A 203 9.95 31.53 8.28
C VAL A 203 11.00 31.82 7.22
N GLU A 204 11.29 33.10 7.02
CA GLU A 204 12.28 33.59 6.06
C GLU A 204 13.51 34.12 6.78
N PHE A 205 14.70 33.72 6.32
CA PHE A 205 15.98 34.23 6.79
C PHE A 205 16.79 34.83 5.64
N SER A 206 17.50 35.91 5.90
CA SER A 206 18.51 36.42 4.97
C SER A 206 19.66 35.41 4.78
N PRO A 207 20.52 35.56 3.74
CA PRO A 207 21.70 34.71 3.58
C PRO A 207 22.64 34.73 4.80
N ALA A 208 22.60 35.79 5.61
CA ALA A 208 23.37 35.92 6.84
C ALA A 208 22.66 35.34 8.08
N GLY A 209 21.50 34.70 7.91
CA GLY A 209 20.74 34.06 9.00
C GLY A 209 19.87 35.00 9.84
N ALA A 210 19.64 36.25 9.41
CA ALA A 210 18.74 37.16 10.11
C ALA A 210 17.28 36.86 9.73
N LEU A 211 16.39 36.74 10.73
CA LEU A 211 14.96 36.55 10.49
C LEU A 211 14.38 37.79 9.78
N LEU A 212 13.72 37.58 8.66
CA LEU A 212 13.12 38.64 7.83
C LEU A 212 11.59 38.66 7.97
N ASN A 213 10.94 37.53 7.73
CA ASN A 213 9.48 37.42 7.72
C ASN A 213 8.99 36.10 8.31
N THR A 214 7.69 36.03 8.59
CA THR A 214 7.00 34.79 8.94
C THR A 214 5.61 34.78 8.30
N ILE A 215 5.35 33.73 7.51
CA ILE A 215 4.02 33.42 7.00
C ILE A 215 3.33 32.54 8.03
N GLN A 216 2.21 33.02 8.54
CA GLN A 216 1.30 32.26 9.40
C GLN A 216 0.23 31.62 8.50
N MET A 217 0.19 30.29 8.44
CA MET A 217 -0.88 29.57 7.76
C MET A 217 -2.07 29.36 8.70
N PRO A 218 -3.26 28.98 8.18
CA PRO A 218 -4.36 28.51 9.04
C PRO A 218 -3.89 27.42 10.00
N ALA A 219 -4.40 27.41 11.24
CA ALA A 219 -3.87 26.58 12.34
C ALA A 219 -3.84 25.06 12.06
N ALA A 220 -4.73 24.56 11.21
CA ALA A 220 -4.78 23.16 10.82
C ALA A 220 -3.80 22.78 9.68
N SER A 221 -3.15 23.77 9.06
CA SER A 221 -2.19 23.55 7.97
C SER A 221 -0.92 22.87 8.51
N ARG A 222 -0.30 22.07 7.66
CA ARG A 222 0.95 21.35 7.89
C ARG A 222 1.86 21.55 6.68
N PRO A 223 2.59 22.70 6.58
CA PRO A 223 3.49 22.95 5.46
C PRO A 223 4.60 21.90 5.45
N SER A 224 4.65 21.12 4.38
CA SER A 224 5.46 19.90 4.28
C SER A 224 6.46 19.91 3.13
N ALA A 225 6.20 20.71 2.11
CA ALA A 225 7.05 20.87 0.93
C ALA A 225 7.13 22.34 0.56
N LEU A 226 8.32 22.80 0.18
CA LEU A 226 8.56 24.15 -0.31
C LEU A 226 9.22 24.07 -1.68
N TYR A 227 8.79 24.94 -2.60
CA TYR A 227 9.46 25.14 -3.88
C TYR A 227 9.38 26.63 -4.24
N PHE A 228 10.51 27.24 -4.58
CA PHE A 228 10.53 28.60 -5.11
C PHE A 228 10.51 28.54 -6.63
N ASP A 229 9.45 29.07 -7.24
CA ASP A 229 9.30 29.17 -8.68
C ASP A 229 9.93 30.48 -9.17
N ALA A 230 11.18 30.40 -9.62
CA ALA A 230 11.96 31.55 -10.07
C ALA A 230 11.34 32.29 -11.27
N ALA A 231 10.56 31.60 -12.12
CA ALA A 231 9.91 32.23 -13.27
C ALA A 231 8.76 33.16 -12.85
N SER A 232 8.04 32.80 -11.79
CA SER A 232 6.92 33.58 -11.26
C SER A 232 7.30 34.46 -10.06
N GLY A 233 8.44 34.20 -9.42
CA GLY A 233 8.83 34.82 -8.15
C GLY A 233 7.96 34.40 -6.98
N GLN A 234 7.29 33.25 -7.06
CA GLN A 234 6.37 32.77 -6.02
C GLN A 234 6.97 31.62 -5.21
N LEU A 235 6.67 31.61 -3.91
CA LEU A 235 6.88 30.45 -3.04
C LEU A 235 5.65 29.55 -3.08
N MET A 236 5.85 28.29 -3.47
CA MET A 236 4.85 27.23 -3.44
C MET A 236 5.00 26.42 -2.15
N VAL A 237 3.89 26.22 -1.44
CA VAL A 237 3.84 25.52 -0.15
C VAL A 237 2.86 24.36 -0.25
N GLY A 238 3.36 23.13 -0.15
CA GLY A 238 2.54 21.92 -0.05
C GLY A 238 1.99 21.77 1.35
N ASP A 239 0.73 21.36 1.47
CA ASP A 239 0.05 21.21 2.74
C ASP A 239 -0.43 19.77 2.97
N GLN A 240 -0.13 19.23 4.15
CA GLN A 240 -0.64 17.94 4.63
C GLN A 240 -1.78 18.10 5.65
N GLY A 241 -2.18 19.34 5.95
CA GLY A 241 -3.39 19.65 6.69
C GLY A 241 -4.64 19.48 5.83
N PRO A 242 -5.83 19.81 6.37
CA PRO A 242 -7.13 19.51 5.74
C PRO A 242 -7.33 20.08 4.33
N ASP A 243 -6.63 21.16 3.96
CA ASP A 243 -6.76 21.73 2.62
C ASP A 243 -6.12 20.83 1.54
N MET A 244 -5.07 20.09 1.88
CA MET A 244 -4.34 19.14 1.02
C MET A 244 -3.91 19.67 -0.35
N ASN A 245 -3.84 21.00 -0.51
CA ASN A 245 -3.49 21.67 -1.77
C ASN A 245 -2.19 22.48 -1.62
N ILE A 246 -1.74 23.05 -2.74
CA ILE A 246 -0.53 23.88 -2.79
C ILE A 246 -0.93 25.36 -2.69
N LYS A 247 -0.34 26.09 -1.73
CA LYS A 247 -0.51 27.53 -1.57
C LYS A 247 0.59 28.25 -2.34
N ARG A 248 0.28 29.34 -3.02
CA ARG A 248 1.23 30.17 -3.77
C ARG A 248 1.30 31.55 -3.16
N TYR A 249 2.47 31.93 -2.66
CA TYR A 249 2.71 33.22 -2.04
C TYR A 249 3.57 34.09 -2.96
N THR A 250 3.17 35.35 -3.14
CA THR A 250 4.11 36.38 -3.62
C THR A 250 4.97 36.81 -2.45
N ILE A 251 6.29 36.81 -2.65
CA ILE A 251 7.27 37.07 -1.57
C ILE A 251 8.05 38.38 -1.76
N ALA A 252 7.78 39.14 -2.82
CA ALA A 252 8.35 40.48 -2.99
C ALA A 252 7.73 41.44 -1.94
N GLY A 253 8.53 41.86 -0.97
CA GLY A 253 8.06 42.68 0.15
C GLY A 253 7.41 41.82 1.23
N THR A 254 6.23 42.23 1.73
CA THR A 254 5.49 41.43 2.72
C THR A 254 4.80 40.25 2.03
N PRO A 255 5.06 39.00 2.45
CA PRO A 255 4.45 37.84 1.81
C PRO A 255 2.93 37.85 1.88
N THR A 256 2.28 37.56 0.75
CA THR A 256 0.81 37.48 0.64
C THR A 256 0.38 36.29 -0.20
N LEU A 257 -0.76 35.68 0.15
CA LEU A 257 -1.31 34.54 -0.58
C LEU A 257 -1.87 35.01 -1.92
N ALA A 258 -1.27 34.56 -3.02
CA ALA A 258 -1.68 34.91 -4.38
C ALA A 258 -2.70 33.91 -4.97
N GLY A 259 -2.74 32.68 -4.45
CA GLY A 259 -3.72 31.67 -4.84
C GLY A 259 -3.32 30.27 -4.44
N THR A 260 -4.05 29.28 -4.93
CA THR A 260 -3.79 27.86 -4.69
C THR A 260 -3.67 27.07 -5.99
N PHE A 261 -3.17 25.83 -5.91
CA PHE A 261 -3.21 24.81 -6.94
C PHE A 261 -3.62 23.48 -6.29
N GLY A 262 -4.60 22.79 -6.87
CA GLY A 262 -5.27 21.66 -6.22
C GLY A 262 -6.63 22.05 -5.64
N VAL A 263 -7.53 21.08 -5.56
CA VAL A 263 -8.84 21.23 -4.90
C VAL A 263 -8.60 21.41 -3.41
N GLN A 264 -9.17 22.47 -2.82
CA GLN A 264 -9.15 22.64 -1.37
C GLN A 264 -10.01 21.54 -0.71
N GLY A 265 -9.43 20.83 0.26
CA GLY A 265 -10.04 19.61 0.80
C GLY A 265 -9.64 18.35 0.02
N GLY A 266 -8.86 18.47 -1.05
CA GLY A 266 -8.28 17.34 -1.76
C GLY A 266 -9.28 16.24 -2.14
N TYR A 267 -8.90 14.99 -1.87
CA TYR A 267 -9.77 13.81 -2.03
C TYR A 267 -10.97 13.76 -1.08
N LEU A 268 -11.02 14.59 -0.03
CA LEU A 268 -12.13 14.66 0.93
C LEU A 268 -13.19 15.70 0.57
N ASP A 269 -12.92 16.60 -0.39
CA ASP A 269 -13.90 17.59 -0.84
C ASP A 269 -15.10 16.91 -1.49
N THR A 270 -16.30 17.23 -1.01
CA THR A 270 -17.56 16.67 -1.51
C THR A 270 -18.20 17.50 -2.62
N THR A 271 -17.64 18.67 -2.93
CA THR A 271 -18.19 19.58 -3.94
C THR A 271 -17.76 19.16 -5.34
N SER A 272 -16.50 18.75 -5.51
CA SER A 272 -15.90 18.36 -6.79
C SER A 272 -15.76 16.85 -6.99
N GLY A 273 -16.22 16.03 -6.05
CA GLY A 273 -16.13 14.57 -6.13
C GLY A 273 -16.73 13.86 -4.91
N ILE A 274 -16.65 12.54 -4.90
CA ILE A 274 -17.07 11.72 -3.76
C ILE A 274 -15.98 11.79 -2.68
N LYS A 275 -16.36 11.91 -1.40
CA LYS A 275 -15.39 11.88 -0.29
C LYS A 275 -14.55 10.60 -0.36
N GLY A 276 -13.23 10.72 -0.32
CA GLY A 276 -12.28 9.62 -0.50
C GLY A 276 -11.81 9.40 -1.95
N GLN A 277 -12.52 9.96 -2.96
CA GLN A 277 -12.18 9.81 -4.37
C GLN A 277 -10.95 10.65 -4.74
N VAL A 278 -9.93 9.99 -5.30
CA VAL A 278 -8.72 10.66 -5.80
C VAL A 278 -8.93 11.20 -7.22
N GLY A 279 -8.02 12.05 -7.69
CA GLY A 279 -8.11 12.62 -9.03
C GLY A 279 -7.04 13.64 -9.34
N ASP A 280 -7.07 14.18 -10.56
CA ASP A 280 -5.98 14.94 -11.17
C ASP A 280 -5.56 16.19 -10.38
N LYS A 281 -6.39 16.70 -9.47
CA LYS A 281 -6.03 17.80 -8.54
C LYS A 281 -6.61 17.58 -7.14
N ARG A 282 -7.15 16.38 -6.89
CA ARG A 282 -7.75 15.97 -5.62
C ARG A 282 -6.70 15.21 -4.83
N PHE A 283 -5.66 15.95 -4.44
CA PHE A 283 -4.52 15.39 -3.71
C PHE A 283 -4.95 14.79 -2.38
N THR A 284 -4.23 13.77 -1.94
CA THR A 284 -4.39 13.19 -0.60
C THR A 284 -3.47 13.85 0.41
N ARG A 285 -2.20 14.08 0.04
CA ARG A 285 -1.20 14.69 0.92
C ARG A 285 0.02 15.14 0.12
N VAL A 286 0.19 16.45 -0.07
CA VAL A 286 1.37 16.97 -0.78
C VAL A 286 2.63 16.77 0.06
N ALA A 287 3.60 16.02 -0.47
CA ALA A 287 4.87 15.70 0.19
C ALA A 287 6.10 16.23 -0.57
N GLY A 288 5.95 16.58 -1.85
CA GLY A 288 7.02 17.18 -2.64
C GLY A 288 6.46 17.99 -3.81
N ILE A 289 7.20 19.04 -4.17
CA ILE A 289 6.87 19.96 -5.25
C ILE A 289 8.17 20.27 -6.00
N GLY A 290 8.13 20.25 -7.32
CA GLY A 290 9.21 20.76 -8.16
C GLY A 290 8.73 21.17 -9.53
N LYS A 291 9.49 22.03 -10.21
CA LYS A 291 9.29 22.33 -11.63
C LYS A 291 10.57 22.14 -12.42
N ASP A 292 10.42 21.81 -13.70
CA ASP A 292 11.51 21.85 -14.68
C ASP A 292 11.62 23.23 -15.35
N ALA A 293 12.62 23.40 -16.21
CA ALA A 293 12.85 24.66 -16.92
C ALA A 293 11.79 24.97 -17.99
N ALA A 294 11.00 23.97 -18.43
CA ALA A 294 9.85 24.19 -19.31
C ALA A 294 8.62 24.70 -18.53
N GLY A 295 8.66 24.65 -17.20
CA GLY A 295 7.59 25.10 -16.32
C GLY A 295 6.58 24.02 -15.97
N ASN A 296 6.84 22.76 -16.33
CA ASN A 296 6.00 21.64 -15.93
C ASN A 296 6.13 21.44 -14.42
N LEU A 297 5.00 21.17 -13.77
CA LEU A 297 4.90 20.99 -12.33
C LEU A 297 4.81 19.51 -11.97
N TYR A 298 5.61 19.09 -11.00
CA TYR A 298 5.62 17.74 -10.47
C TYR A 298 5.20 17.78 -9.01
N VAL A 299 4.20 16.97 -8.66
CA VAL A 299 3.62 16.92 -7.32
C VAL A 299 3.62 15.48 -6.83
N LEU A 300 4.37 15.23 -5.75
CA LEU A 300 4.27 13.98 -4.99
C LEU A 300 3.15 14.16 -3.97
N ASN A 301 2.07 13.39 -4.14
CA ASN A 301 0.82 13.53 -3.42
C ASN A 301 0.39 12.21 -2.77
N ASN A 302 1.17 11.73 -1.81
CA ASN A 302 1.01 10.35 -1.37
C ASN A 302 -0.29 10.09 -0.60
N PRO A 303 -0.97 8.97 -0.84
CA PRO A 303 -2.10 8.53 -0.04
C PRO A 303 -1.80 8.43 1.46
N TRP A 304 -2.85 8.47 2.27
CA TRP A 304 -2.80 8.21 3.70
C TRP A 304 -2.89 6.71 3.99
N GLY A 305 -2.14 6.27 4.98
CA GLY A 305 -2.16 4.90 5.49
C GLY A 305 -0.80 4.23 5.38
N GLY A 306 -0.48 3.42 6.38
CA GLY A 306 0.80 2.72 6.52
C GLY A 306 1.40 2.99 7.89
N GLY A 307 2.04 1.97 8.48
CA GLY A 307 2.50 2.01 9.88
C GLY A 307 3.63 3.01 10.17
N TRP A 308 4.17 3.67 9.15
CA TRP A 308 5.16 4.75 9.26
C TRP A 308 4.78 5.98 8.44
N ASP A 309 3.55 5.95 7.88
CA ASP A 309 2.83 6.84 6.96
C ASP A 309 3.57 7.40 5.74
N LEU A 310 4.90 7.46 5.72
CA LEU A 310 5.77 7.58 4.56
C LEU A 310 7.03 6.72 4.75
N GLY A 311 6.99 5.62 5.50
CA GLY A 311 8.19 4.82 5.81
C GLY A 311 8.47 3.68 4.83
N ARG A 312 8.40 2.43 5.30
CA ARG A 312 8.71 1.24 4.47
C ARG A 312 7.57 0.85 3.52
N ASN A 313 6.33 1.15 3.91
CA ASN A 313 5.11 0.63 3.32
C ASN A 313 4.10 1.73 2.97
N GLY A 314 4.56 2.96 2.78
CA GLY A 314 3.71 4.02 2.23
C GLY A 314 3.53 3.84 0.72
N ALA A 315 2.72 4.68 0.10
CA ALA A 315 2.50 4.69 -1.33
C ALA A 315 3.26 5.86 -2.01
N THR A 316 3.58 5.69 -3.29
CA THR A 316 4.05 6.75 -4.19
C THR A 316 2.91 7.14 -5.12
N ASP A 317 2.53 8.41 -5.15
CA ASP A 317 1.62 8.97 -6.15
C ASP A 317 2.17 10.29 -6.71
N LEU A 318 2.87 10.21 -7.83
CA LEU A 318 3.53 11.33 -8.49
C LEU A 318 2.73 11.77 -9.71
N HIS A 319 2.32 13.04 -9.73
CA HIS A 319 1.63 13.65 -10.86
C HIS A 319 2.53 14.66 -11.56
N ALA A 320 2.49 14.68 -12.89
CA ALA A 320 3.09 15.71 -13.73
C ALA A 320 2.00 16.56 -14.40
N TYR A 321 2.22 17.86 -14.44
CA TYR A 321 1.34 18.83 -15.07
C TYR A 321 2.10 19.73 -16.01
N ASP A 322 1.47 20.10 -17.12
CA ASP A 322 2.02 21.12 -18.01
C ASP A 322 2.06 22.51 -17.33
N SER A 323 2.66 23.49 -18.00
CA SER A 323 2.75 24.86 -17.48
C SER A 323 1.38 25.55 -17.27
N ALA A 324 0.32 25.06 -17.93
CA ALA A 324 -1.05 25.52 -17.73
C ALA A 324 -1.76 24.80 -16.56
N GLY A 325 -1.12 23.78 -15.99
CA GLY A 325 -1.63 22.99 -14.89
C GLY A 325 -2.56 21.86 -15.32
N ASN A 326 -2.54 21.43 -16.58
CA ASN A 326 -3.26 20.23 -17.03
C ASN A 326 -2.43 19.00 -16.70
N LEU A 327 -3.06 17.91 -16.24
CA LEU A 327 -2.35 16.67 -15.95
C LEU A 327 -1.82 16.08 -17.27
N GLU A 328 -0.55 15.72 -17.29
CA GLU A 328 0.06 15.00 -18.40
C GLU A 328 0.13 13.50 -18.14
N TRP A 329 0.65 13.10 -16.97
CA TRP A 329 0.82 11.69 -16.61
C TRP A 329 0.94 11.51 -15.09
N LYS A 330 0.81 10.24 -14.65
CA LYS A 330 0.97 9.80 -13.26
C LYS A 330 1.95 8.64 -13.18
N LEU A 331 2.72 8.57 -12.10
CA LEU A 331 3.52 7.43 -11.70
C LEU A 331 3.11 7.00 -10.29
N GLN A 332 2.66 5.75 -10.18
CA GLN A 332 1.98 5.23 -9.00
C GLN A 332 2.57 3.90 -8.58
N SER A 333 2.84 3.79 -7.28
CA SER A 333 3.13 2.55 -6.54
C SER A 333 2.29 2.58 -5.28
N LEU A 334 1.13 1.92 -5.33
CA LEU A 334 0.06 2.02 -4.33
C LEU A 334 -0.06 0.77 -3.46
N ASN A 335 0.82 -0.21 -3.67
CA ASN A 335 0.78 -1.50 -3.01
C ASN A 335 2.20 -1.92 -2.58
N PHE A 336 2.42 -2.15 -1.29
CA PHE A 336 3.64 -2.80 -0.81
C PHE A 336 3.30 -3.66 0.39
N GLU A 337 3.61 -4.96 0.33
CA GLU A 337 3.13 -5.95 1.31
C GLU A 337 1.61 -5.77 1.53
N ALA A 338 0.82 -6.04 0.50
CA ALA A 338 -0.59 -5.66 0.45
C ALA A 338 -1.40 -6.52 -0.54
N ILE A 339 -2.71 -6.65 -0.29
CA ILE A 339 -3.67 -7.34 -1.15
C ILE A 339 -4.99 -6.58 -1.21
N ALA A 340 -5.71 -6.70 -2.32
CA ALA A 340 -7.07 -6.15 -2.46
C ALA A 340 -8.09 -7.25 -2.71
N ALA A 341 -9.15 -7.30 -1.91
CA ALA A 341 -10.25 -8.24 -2.07
C ALA A 341 -11.18 -7.79 -3.23
N PRO A 342 -11.55 -8.67 -4.17
CA PRO A 342 -12.58 -8.36 -5.16
C PRO A 342 -13.92 -8.06 -4.47
N ASP A 343 -14.62 -7.01 -4.90
CA ASP A 343 -15.88 -6.58 -4.28
C ASP A 343 -17.07 -7.39 -4.80
N PRO A 344 -17.73 -8.20 -3.94
CA PRO A 344 -18.88 -9.01 -4.33
C PRO A 344 -20.07 -8.21 -4.86
N SER A 345 -20.25 -6.98 -4.36
CA SER A 345 -21.39 -6.14 -4.77
C SER A 345 -21.25 -5.55 -6.16
N THR A 346 -20.06 -5.65 -6.76
CA THR A 346 -19.75 -5.16 -8.10
C THR A 346 -19.32 -6.28 -9.03
N ASP A 347 -19.51 -7.54 -8.63
CA ASP A 347 -19.04 -8.72 -9.37
C ASP A 347 -17.54 -8.61 -9.74
N ALA A 348 -16.71 -8.22 -8.76
CA ALA A 348 -15.27 -8.01 -8.91
C ALA A 348 -14.86 -6.92 -9.92
N ALA A 349 -15.71 -5.93 -10.19
CA ALA A 349 -15.30 -4.73 -10.92
C ALA A 349 -14.40 -3.81 -10.08
N TYR A 350 -14.60 -3.77 -8.75
CA TYR A 350 -13.77 -3.03 -7.80
C TYR A 350 -12.99 -3.97 -6.88
N PHE A 351 -11.86 -3.49 -6.38
CA PHE A 351 -10.97 -4.22 -5.48
C PHE A 351 -10.60 -3.35 -4.27
N TYR A 352 -10.78 -3.89 -3.06
CA TYR A 352 -10.56 -3.17 -1.81
C TYR A 352 -9.34 -3.71 -1.08
N SER A 353 -8.28 -2.91 -1.03
CA SER A 353 -7.19 -3.08 -0.07
C SER A 353 -7.59 -2.48 1.28
N GLY A 354 -6.76 -2.66 2.32
CA GLY A 354 -7.01 -2.05 3.62
C GLY A 354 -7.01 -0.51 3.62
N THR A 355 -6.38 0.13 2.61
CA THR A 355 -6.28 1.61 2.51
C THR A 355 -6.75 2.20 1.18
N HIS A 356 -6.93 1.38 0.14
CA HIS A 356 -7.14 1.83 -1.24
C HIS A 356 -8.22 1.04 -1.96
N ILE A 357 -8.85 1.67 -2.96
CA ILE A 357 -9.79 1.04 -3.88
C ILE A 357 -9.23 1.13 -5.30
N TYR A 358 -9.26 0.01 -6.02
CA TYR A 358 -8.83 -0.12 -7.41
C TYR A 358 -9.96 -0.62 -8.32
N THR A 359 -9.81 -0.42 -9.63
CA THR A 359 -10.66 -1.04 -10.66
C THR A 359 -9.86 -1.26 -11.95
N GLY A 360 -10.38 -2.08 -12.85
CA GLY A 360 -9.82 -2.28 -14.19
C GLY A 360 -8.73 -3.36 -14.27
N THR A 361 -7.80 -3.15 -15.20
CA THR A 361 -6.74 -4.08 -15.62
C THR A 361 -5.49 -3.27 -15.98
N ALA A 362 -4.35 -3.93 -16.19
CA ALA A 362 -3.09 -3.33 -16.65
C ALA A 362 -2.62 -2.14 -15.79
N GLY A 363 -2.49 -2.39 -14.47
CA GLY A 363 -2.19 -1.38 -13.45
C GLY A 363 -3.45 -0.81 -12.81
N GLY A 364 -4.56 -0.87 -13.54
CA GLY A 364 -5.86 -0.43 -13.08
C GLY A 364 -5.94 1.08 -12.85
N THR A 365 -7.05 1.51 -12.30
CA THR A 365 -7.28 2.88 -11.88
C THR A 365 -7.29 2.95 -10.36
N PHE A 366 -6.53 3.89 -9.80
CA PHE A 366 -6.66 4.26 -8.39
C PHE A 366 -7.94 5.07 -8.19
N VAL A 367 -8.93 4.47 -7.53
CA VAL A 367 -10.27 5.06 -7.39
C VAL A 367 -10.33 5.97 -6.17
N ALA A 368 -9.83 5.48 -5.03
CA ALA A 368 -10.00 6.16 -3.76
C ALA A 368 -8.96 5.73 -2.72
N ASN A 369 -8.62 6.66 -1.83
CA ASN A 369 -7.98 6.38 -0.56
C ASN A 369 -9.05 6.38 0.53
N THR A 370 -9.10 5.33 1.34
CA THR A 370 -10.22 5.08 2.27
C THR A 370 -9.98 5.58 3.69
N VAL A 371 -8.84 6.22 3.94
CA VAL A 371 -8.45 6.76 5.24
C VAL A 371 -8.85 8.23 5.29
N ASP A 372 -9.37 8.75 6.40
CA ASP A 372 -9.61 10.19 6.63
C ASP A 372 -8.98 10.58 7.97
N PRO A 373 -7.76 11.14 7.98
CA PRO A 373 -7.01 11.40 9.20
C PRO A 373 -7.57 12.58 10.01
N PHE A 374 -8.44 13.39 9.43
CA PHE A 374 -8.97 14.58 10.08
C PHE A 374 -10.28 14.28 10.81
N THR A 375 -11.14 13.45 10.20
CA THR A 375 -12.36 12.95 10.86
C THR A 375 -12.03 11.84 11.85
N TYR A 376 -11.08 10.95 11.52
CA TYR A 376 -10.71 9.78 12.31
C TYR A 376 -9.21 9.76 12.63
N PRO A 377 -8.69 10.69 13.46
CA PRO A 377 -7.26 10.76 13.78
C PRO A 377 -6.73 9.55 14.56
N SER A 378 -7.61 8.74 15.13
CA SER A 378 -7.29 7.50 15.85
C SER A 378 -7.50 6.24 14.98
N ASP A 379 -7.69 6.38 13.68
CA ASP A 379 -7.76 5.24 12.76
C ASP A 379 -6.49 4.37 12.92
N PRO A 380 -6.61 3.05 13.16
CA PRO A 380 -5.45 2.19 13.37
C PRO A 380 -4.50 2.16 12.18
N ARG A 381 -4.95 2.50 10.97
CA ARG A 381 -4.12 2.60 9.76
C ARG A 381 -3.16 3.79 9.77
N LEU A 382 -3.34 4.73 10.71
CA LEU A 382 -2.48 5.89 10.95
C LEU A 382 -1.55 5.69 12.17
N ASN A 383 -1.71 4.59 12.92
CA ASN A 383 -0.95 4.37 14.14
C ASN A 383 0.50 4.00 13.84
N MET A 384 1.40 4.95 14.11
CA MET A 384 2.84 4.77 13.90
C MET A 384 3.50 3.73 14.83
N ASN A 385 2.81 3.33 15.90
CA ASN A 385 3.30 2.31 16.83
C ASN A 385 2.81 0.90 16.47
N ASP A 386 2.07 0.73 15.38
CA ASP A 386 1.62 -0.58 14.95
C ASP A 386 2.79 -1.39 14.36
N THR A 387 3.03 -2.55 14.96
CA THR A 387 4.13 -3.46 14.61
C THR A 387 3.74 -4.51 13.57
N GLN A 388 2.48 -4.58 13.15
CA GLN A 388 1.97 -5.64 12.27
C GLN A 388 2.43 -5.54 10.80
N ARG A 389 3.35 -4.60 10.49
CA ARG A 389 3.84 -4.29 9.15
C ARG A 389 2.70 -3.91 8.20
N GLY A 390 2.17 -2.70 8.41
CA GLY A 390 1.14 -2.09 7.57
C GLY A 390 -0.27 -2.53 7.90
N GLN A 391 -1.24 -1.98 7.16
CA GLN A 391 -2.67 -2.29 7.28
C GLN A 391 -3.32 -2.34 5.90
N HIS A 392 -2.58 -2.88 4.92
CA HIS A 392 -2.96 -2.84 3.50
C HIS A 392 -3.57 -4.16 3.01
N PHE A 393 -3.64 -5.20 3.85
CA PHE A 393 -4.29 -6.46 3.48
C PHE A 393 -5.79 -6.37 3.72
N GLY A 394 -6.55 -6.17 2.64
CA GLY A 394 -8.00 -6.05 2.69
C GLY A 394 -8.72 -7.40 2.63
N GLN A 395 -9.79 -7.53 3.43
CA GLN A 395 -10.85 -8.53 3.26
C GLN A 395 -12.18 -7.80 3.19
N LEU A 396 -13.03 -8.13 2.23
CA LEU A 396 -14.28 -7.42 2.01
C LEU A 396 -15.44 -8.40 1.89
N VAL A 397 -16.52 -8.12 2.61
CA VAL A 397 -17.80 -8.82 2.46
C VAL A 397 -18.92 -7.80 2.31
N THR A 398 -20.00 -8.19 1.63
CA THR A 398 -21.20 -7.36 1.50
C THR A 398 -22.41 -8.13 2.02
N VAL A 399 -23.08 -7.58 3.03
CA VAL A 399 -24.26 -8.20 3.65
C VAL A 399 -25.41 -7.21 3.62
N GLY A 400 -26.50 -7.56 2.92
CA GLY A 400 -27.67 -6.68 2.79
C GLY A 400 -27.35 -5.31 2.19
N GLY A 401 -26.34 -5.22 1.32
CA GLY A 401 -25.86 -3.96 0.72
C GLY A 401 -24.82 -3.19 1.55
N ASN A 402 -24.56 -3.60 2.79
CA ASN A 402 -23.53 -3.00 3.64
C ASN A 402 -22.19 -3.70 3.42
N ARG A 403 -21.13 -2.93 3.17
CA ARG A 403 -19.76 -3.43 3.08
C ARG A 403 -19.12 -3.44 4.46
N ILE A 404 -18.48 -4.54 4.81
CA ILE A 404 -17.56 -4.65 5.96
C ILE A 404 -16.16 -4.88 5.39
N LEU A 405 -15.25 -3.93 5.63
CA LEU A 405 -13.83 -4.06 5.32
C LEU A 405 -13.09 -4.48 6.58
N VAL A 406 -12.26 -5.49 6.46
CA VAL A 406 -11.28 -5.86 7.47
C VAL A 406 -9.89 -5.56 6.92
N ALA A 407 -9.14 -4.71 7.61
CA ALA A 407 -7.74 -4.43 7.31
C ALA A 407 -6.82 -5.11 8.32
N SER A 408 -5.69 -5.63 7.83
CA SER A 408 -4.67 -6.26 8.65
C SER A 408 -3.26 -6.02 8.08
N GLY A 409 -2.24 -6.31 8.90
CA GLY A 409 -0.85 -6.35 8.46
C GLY A 409 -0.44 -7.68 7.82
N GLN A 410 0.85 -7.83 7.50
CA GLN A 410 1.39 -8.97 6.73
C GLN A 410 1.19 -10.32 7.40
N ASN A 411 1.48 -10.41 8.70
CA ASN A 411 1.30 -11.62 9.51
C ASN A 411 0.55 -11.22 10.79
N PRO A 412 -0.76 -10.98 10.70
CA PRO A 412 -1.49 -10.22 11.71
C PRO A 412 -1.98 -11.08 12.87
N GLY A 413 -1.83 -10.54 14.08
CA GLY A 413 -2.51 -11.05 15.29
C GLY A 413 -3.73 -10.21 15.67
N ILE A 414 -3.92 -9.06 15.01
CA ILE A 414 -5.01 -8.10 15.22
C ILE A 414 -5.62 -7.75 13.86
N PHE A 415 -6.95 -7.70 13.80
CA PHE A 415 -7.72 -7.33 12.61
C PHE A 415 -8.61 -6.14 12.93
N ASN A 416 -8.60 -5.13 12.06
CA ASN A 416 -9.35 -3.89 12.23
C ASN A 416 -10.56 -3.87 11.30
N PHE A 417 -11.74 -3.52 11.82
CA PHE A 417 -13.01 -3.54 11.12
C PHE A 417 -13.49 -2.14 10.79
N PHE A 418 -14.04 -2.00 9.59
CA PHE A 418 -14.56 -0.75 9.07
C PHE A 418 -15.85 -0.98 8.28
N HIS A 419 -16.72 0.04 8.25
CA HIS A 419 -17.89 0.08 7.39
C HIS A 419 -17.89 1.31 6.48
N PHE A 420 -18.84 1.34 5.56
CA PHE A 420 -19.07 2.45 4.64
C PHE A 420 -20.52 2.89 4.70
N ASN A 421 -20.75 4.18 4.52
CA ASN A 421 -22.10 4.72 4.36
C ASN A 421 -22.10 5.86 3.32
N PRO A 422 -23.28 6.25 2.80
CA PRO A 422 -23.35 7.27 1.75
C PRO A 422 -22.74 8.62 2.13
N ALA A 423 -22.78 9.02 3.40
CA ALA A 423 -22.25 10.30 3.86
C ALA A 423 -20.70 10.33 3.87
N SER A 424 -20.06 9.19 4.08
CA SER A 424 -18.60 9.05 4.07
C SER A 424 -18.02 8.72 2.69
N GLY A 425 -18.85 8.45 1.68
CA GLY A 425 -18.39 8.11 0.33
C GLY A 425 -17.51 6.86 0.34
N TYR A 426 -16.26 7.00 -0.11
CA TYR A 426 -15.24 5.95 -0.11
C TYR A 426 -14.41 5.88 1.20
N ILE A 427 -14.67 6.74 2.19
CA ILE A 427 -13.98 6.66 3.47
C ILE A 427 -14.52 5.48 4.28
N ALA A 428 -13.60 4.60 4.69
CA ALA A 428 -13.87 3.49 5.58
C ALA A 428 -13.88 4.00 7.03
N ILE A 429 -14.99 3.82 7.72
CA ILE A 429 -15.23 4.32 9.07
C ILE A 429 -14.73 3.28 10.08
N PRO A 430 -13.77 3.60 10.98
CA PRO A 430 -13.25 2.63 11.94
C PRO A 430 -14.32 2.22 12.98
N ASP A 431 -14.53 0.90 13.14
CA ASP A 431 -15.58 0.36 14.02
C ASP A 431 -15.05 -0.38 15.24
N ALA A 432 -14.13 -1.32 15.02
CA ALA A 432 -13.70 -2.29 16.02
C ALA A 432 -12.37 -2.96 15.65
N SER A 433 -11.83 -3.76 16.56
CA SER A 433 -10.75 -4.69 16.31
C SER A 433 -11.00 -6.02 17.00
N ILE A 434 -10.42 -7.12 16.49
CA ILE A 434 -10.20 -8.35 17.25
C ILE A 434 -8.69 -8.57 17.40
N PRO A 435 -8.16 -8.71 18.62
CA PRO A 435 -8.82 -8.50 19.92
C PRO A 435 -9.41 -7.10 20.11
N GLY A 436 -10.42 -6.99 20.97
CA GLY A 436 -11.13 -5.75 21.25
C GLY A 436 -12.47 -5.97 21.94
N THR A 437 -13.09 -4.86 22.36
CA THR A 437 -14.35 -4.86 23.12
C THR A 437 -15.52 -5.47 22.35
N ALA A 438 -15.58 -5.23 21.03
CA ALA A 438 -16.63 -5.78 20.17
C ALA A 438 -16.68 -7.31 20.15
N PHE A 439 -15.54 -7.96 20.42
CA PHE A 439 -15.41 -9.43 20.44
C PHE A 439 -15.11 -9.99 21.84
N ASN A 440 -15.16 -9.13 22.88
CA ASN A 440 -14.92 -9.45 24.28
C ASN A 440 -13.68 -10.34 24.52
N THR A 441 -12.56 -9.99 23.87
CA THR A 441 -11.31 -10.73 24.01
C THR A 441 -10.11 -9.80 23.94
N ASN A 442 -9.07 -10.10 24.71
CA ASN A 442 -7.75 -9.47 24.62
C ASN A 442 -6.69 -10.40 23.98
N LEU A 443 -7.10 -11.60 23.56
CA LEU A 443 -6.19 -12.59 22.95
C LEU A 443 -5.99 -12.29 21.47
N GLN A 444 -4.75 -12.39 21.02
CA GLN A 444 -4.41 -12.31 19.60
C GLN A 444 -5.01 -13.48 18.82
N VAL A 445 -5.19 -13.28 17.52
CA VAL A 445 -5.64 -14.31 16.60
C VAL A 445 -4.42 -14.99 15.98
N THR A 446 -4.05 -16.17 16.48
CA THR A 446 -2.88 -16.93 15.97
C THR A 446 -3.28 -18.23 15.26
N GLY A 447 -4.51 -18.71 15.47
CA GLY A 447 -5.06 -19.91 14.86
C GLY A 447 -5.83 -19.69 13.55
N GLY A 448 -5.70 -18.50 12.94
CA GLY A 448 -6.40 -18.14 11.70
C GLY A 448 -7.63 -17.26 11.91
N PHE A 449 -8.01 -16.55 10.85
CA PHE A 449 -9.12 -15.58 10.82
C PHE A 449 -9.89 -15.73 9.51
N CYS A 450 -11.22 -15.63 9.58
CA CYS A 450 -12.10 -15.51 8.43
C CYS A 450 -13.27 -14.57 8.78
N ILE A 451 -13.61 -13.65 7.88
CA ILE A 451 -14.94 -13.05 7.82
C ILE A 451 -15.69 -13.70 6.66
N ASP A 452 -16.80 -14.37 6.94
CA ASP A 452 -17.54 -15.10 5.91
C ASP A 452 -18.54 -14.20 5.14
N SER A 453 -19.15 -14.71 4.08
CA SER A 453 -20.07 -13.95 3.24
C SER A 453 -21.37 -13.51 3.93
N ARG A 454 -21.69 -14.05 5.11
CA ARG A 454 -22.79 -13.57 5.97
C ARG A 454 -22.32 -12.50 6.96
N GLY A 455 -21.03 -12.20 6.98
CA GLY A 455 -20.39 -11.25 7.88
C GLY A 455 -20.03 -11.84 9.25
N ASP A 456 -20.18 -13.16 9.45
CA ASP A 456 -19.75 -13.79 10.69
C ASP A 456 -18.22 -13.84 10.76
N VAL A 457 -17.67 -13.71 11.96
CA VAL A 457 -16.22 -13.77 12.20
C VAL A 457 -15.85 -15.11 12.83
N TRP A 458 -14.85 -15.77 12.26
CA TRP A 458 -14.26 -17.01 12.76
C TRP A 458 -12.80 -16.75 13.13
N ALA A 459 -12.42 -17.00 14.38
CA ALA A 459 -11.08 -16.70 14.88
C ALA A 459 -10.51 -17.82 15.76
N GLY A 460 -9.29 -18.25 15.46
CA GLY A 460 -8.50 -19.10 16.35
C GLY A 460 -7.73 -18.26 17.35
N LEU A 461 -8.24 -18.13 18.58
CA LEU A 461 -7.63 -17.28 19.60
C LEU A 461 -6.42 -17.97 20.27
N ASP A 462 -5.40 -17.15 20.56
CA ASP A 462 -4.09 -17.61 20.99
C ASP A 462 -4.13 -18.55 22.20
N ARG A 463 -3.46 -19.70 22.06
CA ARG A 463 -3.30 -20.73 23.10
C ARG A 463 -4.61 -21.28 23.70
N THR A 464 -5.75 -21.09 23.04
CA THR A 464 -7.04 -21.60 23.53
C THR A 464 -7.37 -23.00 23.03
N ASN A 465 -6.80 -23.43 21.88
CA ASN A 465 -7.22 -24.62 21.14
C ASN A 465 -8.70 -24.61 20.71
N HIS A 466 -9.30 -23.43 20.55
CA HIS A 466 -10.68 -23.25 20.11
C HIS A 466 -10.78 -22.31 18.91
N ILE A 467 -11.78 -22.58 18.05
CA ILE A 467 -12.32 -21.65 17.07
C ILE A 467 -13.47 -20.91 17.75
N TYR A 468 -13.47 -19.58 17.63
CA TYR A 468 -14.53 -18.71 18.11
C TYR A 468 -15.32 -18.22 16.90
N HIS A 469 -16.61 -18.52 16.89
CA HIS A 469 -17.56 -18.03 15.89
C HIS A 469 -18.38 -16.89 16.47
N TYR A 470 -18.27 -15.71 15.89
CA TYR A 470 -19.01 -14.52 16.27
C TYR A 470 -20.05 -14.22 15.20
N PRO A 471 -21.34 -14.51 15.44
CA PRO A 471 -22.39 -14.27 14.46
C PRO A 471 -22.62 -12.77 14.27
N LEU A 472 -22.76 -12.31 13.03
CA LEU A 472 -23.21 -10.95 12.75
C LEU A 472 -24.64 -10.80 13.28
N SER A 473 -24.84 -9.87 14.22
CA SER A 473 -26.16 -9.61 14.82
C SER A 473 -27.00 -8.62 14.01
N GLY A 474 -26.34 -7.81 13.17
CA GLY A 474 -27.00 -6.86 12.28
C GLY A 474 -26.20 -5.57 12.12
N PHE A 475 -26.87 -4.58 11.51
CA PHE A 475 -26.32 -3.25 11.25
C PHE A 475 -27.15 -2.18 11.96
N GLU A 476 -26.48 -1.19 12.53
CA GLU A 476 -27.11 0.05 12.96
C GLU A 476 -27.61 0.86 11.75
N GLY A 477 -28.44 1.90 11.96
CA GLY A 477 -29.03 2.70 10.88
C GLY A 477 -28.02 3.48 10.01
N ASN A 478 -26.77 3.62 10.48
CA ASN A 478 -25.66 4.21 9.76
C ASN A 478 -24.79 3.19 9.00
N GLY A 479 -25.16 1.90 9.03
CA GLY A 479 -24.40 0.82 8.40
C GLY A 479 -23.30 0.19 9.27
N LYS A 480 -23.15 0.60 10.53
CA LYS A 480 -22.16 0.02 11.44
C LYS A 480 -22.54 -1.42 11.83
N PRO A 481 -21.65 -2.42 11.66
CA PRO A 481 -21.92 -3.80 12.02
C PRO A 481 -21.80 -4.05 13.53
N SER A 482 -22.52 -5.06 14.01
CA SER A 482 -22.43 -5.57 15.39
C SER A 482 -22.41 -7.10 15.39
N TRP A 483 -21.66 -7.69 16.32
CA TRP A 483 -21.54 -9.14 16.47
C TRP A 483 -22.08 -9.62 17.82
N GLY A 484 -22.60 -10.83 17.82
CA GLY A 484 -23.09 -11.51 19.01
C GLY A 484 -21.94 -12.13 19.82
N PRO A 485 -22.25 -12.72 20.99
CA PRO A 485 -21.25 -13.44 21.76
C PRO A 485 -20.68 -14.62 20.98
N ALA A 486 -19.42 -14.97 21.26
CA ALA A 486 -18.77 -16.09 20.62
C ALA A 486 -19.45 -17.42 20.95
N VAL A 487 -19.60 -18.26 19.93
CA VAL A 487 -19.79 -19.70 20.07
C VAL A 487 -18.41 -20.35 19.97
N THR A 488 -18.02 -21.07 21.02
CA THR A 488 -16.70 -21.69 21.13
C THR A 488 -16.75 -23.14 20.65
N ILE A 489 -15.87 -23.50 19.71
CA ILE A 489 -15.79 -24.83 19.10
C ILE A 489 -14.36 -25.35 19.28
N SER A 490 -14.17 -26.56 19.80
CA SER A 490 -12.83 -27.13 19.95
C SER A 490 -12.19 -27.39 18.58
N ILE A 491 -10.93 -26.98 18.42
CA ILE A 491 -10.17 -27.31 17.21
C ILE A 491 -10.01 -28.84 17.13
N PRO A 492 -10.34 -29.49 16.00
CA PRO A 492 -10.12 -30.92 15.81
C PRO A 492 -8.67 -31.32 16.11
N GLN A 493 -8.46 -32.43 16.84
CA GLN A 493 -7.09 -32.82 17.25
C GLN A 493 -6.17 -33.08 16.06
N SER A 494 -6.71 -33.57 14.94
CA SER A 494 -5.97 -33.92 13.73
C SER A 494 -5.37 -32.73 12.98
N ILE A 495 -5.86 -31.50 13.23
CA ILE A 495 -5.38 -30.27 12.58
C ILE A 495 -4.65 -29.32 13.54
N ARG A 496 -4.31 -29.78 14.76
CA ARG A 496 -3.50 -28.98 15.69
C ARG A 496 -2.00 -29.03 15.35
N PRO A 497 -1.24 -27.95 15.55
CA PRO A 497 -1.73 -26.59 15.80
C PRO A 497 -2.44 -26.03 14.56
N LEU A 498 -3.48 -25.22 14.74
CA LEU A 498 -4.20 -24.58 13.63
C LEU A 498 -3.53 -23.26 13.25
N THR A 499 -3.54 -22.90 11.97
CA THR A 499 -2.98 -21.60 11.51
C THR A 499 -3.86 -20.88 10.47
N ARG A 500 -4.75 -21.57 9.74
CA ARG A 500 -5.73 -20.92 8.84
C ARG A 500 -7.13 -21.46 9.06
N ILE A 501 -8.10 -20.56 8.93
CA ILE A 501 -9.53 -20.82 8.96
C ILE A 501 -10.13 -20.16 7.72
N LEU A 502 -10.93 -20.90 6.96
CA LEU A 502 -11.85 -20.35 5.98
C LEU A 502 -13.21 -21.00 6.20
N TYR A 503 -14.28 -20.23 6.05
CA TYR A 503 -15.64 -20.78 6.07
C TYR A 503 -16.42 -20.25 4.86
N LEU A 504 -16.95 -21.17 4.06
CA LEU A 504 -17.83 -20.89 2.93
C LEU A 504 -19.27 -21.12 3.38
N ALA A 505 -20.00 -20.04 3.64
CA ALA A 505 -21.35 -20.13 4.19
C ALA A 505 -22.36 -20.72 3.19
N GLU A 506 -22.15 -20.53 1.90
CA GLU A 506 -23.03 -21.00 0.82
C GLU A 506 -23.07 -22.53 0.72
N SER A 507 -21.96 -23.19 1.05
CA SER A 507 -21.81 -24.65 0.98
C SER A 507 -21.64 -25.29 2.35
N ASP A 508 -21.82 -24.54 3.44
CA ASP A 508 -21.54 -24.95 4.83
C ASP A 508 -20.21 -25.72 4.95
N THR A 509 -19.13 -25.12 4.44
CA THR A 509 -17.83 -25.78 4.32
C THR A 509 -16.78 -25.05 5.13
N MET A 510 -16.25 -25.73 6.15
CA MET A 510 -15.11 -25.25 6.94
C MET A 510 -13.81 -25.84 6.38
N ILE A 511 -12.80 -25.00 6.19
CA ILE A 511 -11.48 -25.39 5.68
C ILE A 511 -10.44 -24.95 6.71
N LEU A 512 -9.71 -25.94 7.24
CA LEU A 512 -8.73 -25.74 8.30
C LEU A 512 -7.34 -26.17 7.83
N ALA A 513 -6.33 -25.31 8.01
CA ALA A 513 -4.96 -25.65 7.68
C ALA A 513 -4.08 -25.76 8.93
N GLN A 514 -3.26 -26.80 8.95
CA GLN A 514 -2.34 -27.09 10.04
C GLN A 514 -1.13 -26.15 10.00
N GLY A 515 -0.71 -25.67 11.16
CA GLY A 515 0.61 -25.05 11.36
C GLY A 515 1.70 -26.09 11.67
N ILE A 516 2.93 -25.62 11.83
CA ILE A 516 4.07 -26.50 12.12
C ILE A 516 4.11 -26.85 13.62
N ALA A 517 3.89 -28.12 13.95
CA ALA A 517 3.94 -28.60 15.33
C ALA A 517 5.32 -28.34 15.98
N GLY A 518 5.32 -27.76 17.17
CA GLY A 518 6.54 -27.43 17.91
C GLY A 518 7.30 -26.19 17.40
N SER A 519 6.84 -25.54 16.33
CA SER A 519 7.41 -24.28 15.86
C SER A 519 6.93 -23.09 16.70
N TRP A 520 7.81 -22.11 16.90
CA TRP A 520 7.45 -20.80 17.45
C TRP A 520 6.84 -19.88 16.39
N ASP A 521 7.04 -20.18 15.10
CA ASP A 521 6.43 -19.47 13.99
C ASP A 521 4.99 -19.97 13.79
N TRP A 522 4.05 -19.29 14.44
CA TRP A 522 2.62 -19.55 14.33
C TRP A 522 2.03 -19.12 12.98
N THR A 523 2.79 -18.37 12.16
CA THR A 523 2.36 -17.89 10.85
C THR A 523 2.61 -18.94 9.76
N ALA A 524 3.51 -19.88 10.00
CA ALA A 524 3.87 -20.94 9.06
C ALA A 524 2.77 -22.00 8.95
N MET A 525 2.57 -22.50 7.73
CA MET A 525 1.59 -23.54 7.41
C MET A 525 2.32 -24.83 7.01
N GLN A 526 1.77 -25.95 7.46
CA GLN A 526 2.20 -27.30 7.10
C GLN A 526 1.39 -27.79 5.88
N SER A 527 1.67 -29.01 5.41
CA SER A 527 1.04 -29.57 4.21
C SER A 527 -0.41 -30.07 4.40
N ARG A 528 -0.92 -30.19 5.62
CA ARG A 528 -2.25 -30.77 5.88
C ARG A 528 -3.35 -29.70 5.89
N ILE A 529 -4.35 -29.88 5.03
CA ILE A 529 -5.59 -29.10 5.01
C ILE A 529 -6.78 -30.05 5.13
N GLU A 530 -7.71 -29.74 6.01
CA GLU A 530 -8.92 -30.51 6.25
C GLU A 530 -10.16 -29.73 5.80
N VAL A 531 -11.03 -30.39 5.03
CA VAL A 531 -12.28 -29.84 4.53
C VAL A 531 -13.45 -30.53 5.23
N TYR A 532 -14.34 -29.75 5.82
CA TYR A 532 -15.50 -30.24 6.56
C TYR A 532 -16.78 -29.70 5.92
N HIS A 533 -17.50 -30.57 5.22
CA HIS A 533 -18.84 -30.24 4.73
C HIS A 533 -19.89 -30.48 5.82
N GLY A 534 -20.84 -29.56 5.96
CA GLY A 534 -21.88 -29.60 6.99
C GLY A 534 -21.39 -29.16 8.37
N TRP A 535 -20.45 -28.21 8.44
CA TRP A 535 -19.85 -27.76 9.70
C TRP A 535 -20.90 -27.19 10.66
N SER A 536 -21.75 -26.27 10.19
CA SER A 536 -22.86 -25.70 10.98
C SER A 536 -23.95 -26.73 11.29
N ALA A 537 -24.07 -27.77 10.46
CA ALA A 537 -24.91 -28.94 10.72
C ALA A 537 -24.30 -29.92 11.74
N GLY A 538 -23.12 -29.63 12.29
CA GLY A 538 -22.48 -30.39 13.38
C GLY A 538 -21.33 -31.31 12.95
N ASN A 539 -20.94 -31.34 11.68
CA ASN A 539 -19.76 -32.09 11.24
C ASN A 539 -18.47 -31.33 11.56
N THR A 540 -18.03 -31.41 12.81
CA THR A 540 -16.76 -30.80 13.28
C THR A 540 -15.66 -31.83 13.54
N THR A 541 -15.82 -33.08 13.07
CA THR A 541 -14.91 -34.19 13.41
C THR A 541 -14.55 -35.13 12.26
N ARG A 542 -15.28 -35.08 11.14
CA ARG A 542 -15.04 -35.96 9.98
C ARG A 542 -14.69 -35.12 8.76
N PRO A 543 -13.40 -34.76 8.58
CA PRO A 543 -12.98 -34.07 7.37
C PRO A 543 -13.02 -35.02 6.17
N ASP A 544 -13.58 -34.56 5.06
CA ASP A 544 -13.62 -35.25 3.79
C ASP A 544 -13.82 -34.21 2.67
N PRO A 545 -12.83 -33.97 1.80
CA PRO A 545 -11.51 -34.61 1.75
C PRO A 545 -10.50 -34.05 2.79
N VAL A 546 -9.37 -34.74 2.89
CA VAL A 546 -8.13 -34.20 3.47
C VAL A 546 -7.14 -33.95 2.34
N ILE A 547 -6.74 -32.69 2.15
CA ILE A 547 -5.78 -32.29 1.12
C ILE A 547 -4.38 -32.33 1.74
N THR A 548 -3.46 -33.03 1.08
CA THR A 548 -2.03 -33.05 1.45
C THR A 548 -1.25 -32.34 0.37
N LEU A 549 -0.72 -31.16 0.70
CA LEU A 549 0.10 -30.36 -0.19
C LEU A 549 1.45 -31.05 -0.44
N THR A 550 1.87 -31.09 -1.70
CA THR A 550 3.16 -31.66 -2.12
C THR A 550 4.25 -30.59 -2.20
N SER A 551 3.88 -29.35 -2.53
CA SER A 551 4.77 -28.20 -2.58
C SER A 551 5.16 -27.73 -1.17
N ALA A 552 6.43 -27.37 -1.00
CA ALA A 552 6.98 -26.92 0.28
C ALA A 552 6.55 -25.49 0.62
N ASN A 553 6.62 -25.15 1.92
CA ASN A 553 6.41 -23.80 2.46
C ASN A 553 5.11 -23.12 2.02
N PRO A 554 3.94 -23.77 2.18
CA PRO A 554 2.69 -23.11 1.87
C PRO A 554 2.47 -21.96 2.88
N LYS A 555 1.91 -20.84 2.42
CA LYS A 555 1.85 -19.60 3.21
C LYS A 555 0.47 -18.98 3.28
N SER A 556 -0.28 -18.95 2.19
CA SER A 556 -1.62 -18.35 2.17
C SER A 556 -2.62 -19.26 1.49
N ILE A 557 -3.87 -19.18 1.94
CA ILE A 557 -5.01 -19.87 1.32
C ILE A 557 -6.21 -18.94 1.19
N THR A 558 -6.99 -19.16 0.16
CA THR A 558 -8.32 -18.55 -0.01
C THR A 558 -9.21 -19.55 -0.76
N ALA A 559 -10.53 -19.41 -0.66
CA ALA A 559 -11.46 -20.33 -1.30
C ALA A 559 -12.69 -19.58 -1.80
N ALA A 560 -13.27 -20.05 -2.89
CA ALA A 560 -14.55 -19.58 -3.42
C ALA A 560 -15.22 -20.74 -4.17
N GLY A 561 -16.55 -20.83 -4.09
CA GLY A 561 -17.31 -21.92 -4.71
C GLY A 561 -16.75 -23.30 -4.30
N ASN A 562 -16.35 -24.11 -5.29
CA ASN A 562 -15.83 -25.46 -5.05
C ASN A 562 -14.29 -25.58 -5.11
N TYR A 563 -13.55 -24.47 -5.05
CA TYR A 563 -12.09 -24.51 -5.19
C TYR A 563 -11.35 -23.77 -4.08
N LEU A 564 -10.22 -24.36 -3.71
CA LEU A 564 -9.23 -23.84 -2.78
C LEU A 564 -7.99 -23.39 -3.58
N PHE A 565 -7.50 -22.20 -3.28
CA PHE A 565 -6.31 -21.62 -3.88
C PHE A 565 -5.20 -21.55 -2.82
N VAL A 566 -4.02 -22.06 -3.14
CA VAL A 566 -2.89 -22.17 -2.22
C VAL A 566 -1.66 -21.47 -2.80
N GLY A 567 -1.08 -20.57 -2.02
CA GLY A 567 0.15 -19.84 -2.35
C GLY A 567 1.30 -20.21 -1.42
N TYR A 568 2.52 -20.06 -1.91
CA TYR A 568 3.73 -20.55 -1.25
C TYR A 568 4.76 -19.45 -1.05
N VAL A 569 5.62 -19.60 -0.02
CA VAL A 569 6.73 -18.69 0.29
C VAL A 569 8.09 -19.36 0.03
N HIS A 570 9.10 -18.60 -0.42
CA HIS A 570 10.48 -19.08 -0.62
C HIS A 570 10.63 -20.29 -1.56
N THR A 571 9.68 -20.51 -2.46
CA THR A 571 9.67 -21.66 -3.37
C THR A 571 9.33 -21.24 -4.78
N VAL A 572 8.07 -20.92 -5.04
CA VAL A 572 7.54 -20.49 -6.34
C VAL A 572 6.42 -19.46 -6.16
N PRO A 573 6.20 -18.55 -7.12
CA PRO A 573 5.10 -17.57 -7.07
C PRO A 573 3.74 -18.13 -7.52
N ASN A 574 3.68 -19.44 -7.77
CA ASN A 574 2.53 -20.11 -8.37
C ASN A 574 1.38 -20.28 -7.38
N ILE A 575 0.15 -20.36 -7.90
CA ILE A 575 -1.05 -20.65 -7.11
C ILE A 575 -1.62 -22.01 -7.51
N ASP A 576 -1.63 -22.95 -6.57
CA ASP A 576 -2.25 -24.26 -6.80
C ASP A 576 -3.75 -24.19 -6.55
N VAL A 577 -4.53 -24.85 -7.43
CA VAL A 577 -5.98 -24.89 -7.37
C VAL A 577 -6.45 -26.31 -7.06
N PHE A 578 -7.07 -26.51 -5.92
CA PHE A 578 -7.61 -27.81 -5.48
C PHE A 578 -9.12 -27.81 -5.55
N ASN A 579 -9.70 -28.93 -5.97
CA ASN A 579 -11.14 -29.17 -5.90
C ASN A 579 -11.52 -29.54 -4.46
N LEU A 580 -12.46 -28.80 -3.86
CA LEU A 580 -12.87 -29.00 -2.47
C LEU A 580 -13.70 -30.27 -2.25
N THR A 581 -14.31 -30.82 -3.29
CA THR A 581 -15.05 -32.10 -3.21
C THR A 581 -14.13 -33.31 -3.26
N THR A 582 -13.13 -33.30 -4.15
CA THR A 582 -12.28 -34.48 -4.40
C THR A 582 -10.91 -34.40 -3.73
N GLY A 583 -10.50 -33.21 -3.31
CA GLY A 583 -9.17 -32.93 -2.75
C GLY A 583 -8.04 -32.99 -3.79
N GLN A 584 -8.37 -33.16 -5.08
CA GLN A 584 -7.39 -33.27 -6.16
C GLN A 584 -6.90 -31.90 -6.62
N LEU A 585 -5.62 -31.82 -6.98
CA LEU A 585 -5.07 -30.69 -7.70
C LEU A 585 -5.69 -30.65 -9.11
N VAL A 586 -6.26 -29.50 -9.46
CA VAL A 586 -6.95 -29.25 -10.73
C VAL A 586 -6.00 -28.61 -11.73
N THR A 587 -5.31 -27.56 -11.29
CA THR A 587 -4.33 -26.82 -12.09
C THR A 587 -3.41 -26.02 -11.18
N THR A 588 -2.34 -25.48 -11.75
CA THR A 588 -1.45 -24.51 -11.12
C THR A 588 -1.45 -23.25 -11.97
N LEU A 589 -1.87 -22.13 -11.38
CA LEU A 589 -1.84 -20.82 -12.03
C LEU A 589 -0.40 -20.30 -11.97
N ILE A 590 0.22 -20.18 -13.15
CA ILE A 590 1.52 -19.55 -13.34
C ILE A 590 1.35 -18.24 -14.10
N ASN A 591 2.42 -17.50 -14.31
CA ASN A 591 2.35 -16.26 -15.08
C ASN A 591 2.06 -16.54 -16.57
N SER A 592 0.85 -16.25 -17.02
CA SER A 592 0.43 -16.36 -18.43
C SER A 592 0.81 -15.14 -19.28
N SER A 593 1.29 -14.05 -18.65
CA SER A 593 1.63 -12.78 -19.30
C SER A 593 3.02 -12.25 -18.88
N PRO A 594 4.12 -13.05 -18.96
CA PRO A 594 5.42 -12.69 -18.40
C PRO A 594 6.13 -11.51 -19.08
N THR A 595 5.66 -11.10 -20.27
CA THR A 595 6.20 -9.91 -20.96
C THR A 595 5.60 -8.60 -20.45
N THR A 596 4.49 -8.65 -19.71
CA THR A 596 3.77 -7.46 -19.22
C THR A 596 3.63 -7.42 -17.71
N VAL A 597 3.70 -8.58 -17.04
CA VAL A 597 3.51 -8.71 -15.59
C VAL A 597 4.66 -9.49 -14.99
N ASP A 598 5.28 -8.94 -13.95
CA ASP A 598 6.06 -9.68 -12.98
C ASP A 598 5.13 -10.13 -11.84
N VAL A 599 5.19 -11.41 -11.49
CA VAL A 599 4.32 -11.98 -10.45
C VAL A 599 5.00 -12.09 -9.08
N GLY A 600 6.20 -11.52 -8.93
CA GLY A 600 7.07 -11.70 -7.78
C GLY A 600 7.69 -13.09 -7.72
N ASN A 601 8.42 -13.34 -6.64
CA ASN A 601 9.05 -14.64 -6.38
C ASN A 601 8.19 -15.57 -5.51
N ASP A 602 7.27 -15.04 -4.70
CA ASP A 602 6.44 -15.80 -3.78
C ASP A 602 5.18 -15.06 -3.26
N VAL A 603 4.41 -15.71 -2.38
CA VAL A 603 3.32 -15.15 -1.56
C VAL A 603 3.85 -14.96 -0.13
N ASP A 604 4.15 -13.72 0.27
CA ASP A 604 4.92 -13.43 1.51
C ASP A 604 4.03 -13.12 2.74
N SER A 605 2.71 -13.26 2.62
CA SER A 605 1.76 -12.97 3.71
C SER A 605 0.85 -14.15 4.06
N MET A 606 0.46 -14.27 5.34
CA MET A 606 -0.58 -15.22 5.78
C MET A 606 -1.87 -15.08 4.96
N TYR A 607 -2.22 -13.86 4.57
CA TYR A 607 -3.44 -13.49 3.88
C TYR A 607 -3.16 -12.78 2.55
N GLY A 608 -2.07 -13.17 1.87
CA GLY A 608 -1.67 -12.63 0.56
C GLY A 608 -2.57 -13.03 -0.60
N LEU A 609 -3.55 -13.92 -0.39
CA LEU A 609 -4.52 -14.33 -1.40
C LEU A 609 -5.96 -13.92 -1.07
N ARG A 610 -6.71 -13.53 -2.11
CA ARG A 610 -8.18 -13.43 -2.08
C ARG A 610 -8.76 -14.04 -3.34
N ALA A 611 -9.94 -14.64 -3.23
CA ALA A 611 -10.68 -15.18 -4.36
C ALA A 611 -12.15 -14.78 -4.30
N TYR A 612 -12.74 -14.62 -5.48
CA TYR A 612 -14.17 -14.40 -5.65
C TYR A 612 -14.65 -15.16 -6.88
N LEU A 613 -15.83 -15.78 -6.78
CA LEU A 613 -16.51 -16.42 -7.91
C LEU A 613 -17.52 -15.44 -8.49
N ARG A 614 -17.29 -15.00 -9.72
CA ARG A 614 -18.20 -14.12 -10.44
C ARG A 614 -19.48 -14.82 -10.84
N ALA A 615 -20.53 -14.04 -11.08
CA ALA A 615 -21.83 -14.54 -11.55
C ALA A 615 -21.71 -15.34 -12.88
N ALA A 616 -20.72 -15.03 -13.71
CA ALA A 616 -20.44 -15.71 -14.97
C ALA A 616 -19.68 -17.04 -14.82
N GLY A 617 -19.30 -17.44 -13.61
CA GLY A 617 -18.53 -18.67 -13.35
C GLY A 617 -17.00 -18.51 -13.41
N GLU A 618 -16.51 -17.31 -13.67
CA GLU A 618 -15.08 -16.98 -13.63
C GLU A 618 -14.62 -16.72 -12.19
N TYR A 619 -13.49 -17.31 -11.81
CA TYR A 619 -12.80 -17.01 -10.56
C TYR A 619 -11.83 -15.86 -10.74
N VAL A 620 -11.93 -14.84 -9.88
CA VAL A 620 -10.95 -13.76 -9.77
C VAL A 620 -10.13 -13.98 -8.52
N ILE A 621 -8.82 -14.18 -8.69
CA ILE A 621 -7.89 -14.44 -7.61
C ILE A 621 -6.85 -13.32 -7.57
N THR A 622 -6.70 -12.66 -6.43
CA THR A 622 -5.63 -11.67 -6.24
C THR A 622 -4.51 -12.27 -5.42
N LYS A 623 -3.27 -11.92 -5.76
CA LYS A 623 -2.03 -12.28 -5.06
C LYS A 623 -1.19 -11.03 -4.76
N ASP A 624 -0.57 -11.00 -3.59
CA ASP A 624 0.38 -9.94 -3.22
C ASP A 624 1.67 -10.03 -4.07
N ASN A 625 2.18 -8.88 -4.51
CA ASN A 625 3.47 -8.76 -5.17
C ASN A 625 4.26 -7.57 -4.60
N TYR A 626 4.97 -7.83 -3.50
CA TYR A 626 5.84 -6.84 -2.87
C TYR A 626 7.09 -6.52 -3.69
N ASN A 627 7.54 -7.43 -4.57
CA ASN A 627 8.72 -7.20 -5.41
C ASN A 627 8.48 -6.08 -6.41
N GLY A 628 7.31 -6.10 -7.07
CA GLY A 628 6.91 -5.08 -8.07
C GLY A 628 5.93 -4.05 -7.54
N SER A 629 5.75 -4.00 -6.22
CA SER A 629 4.82 -3.08 -5.54
C SER A 629 3.44 -3.02 -6.20
N SER A 630 2.88 -4.20 -6.49
CA SER A 630 1.62 -4.39 -7.24
C SER A 630 0.78 -5.53 -6.66
N ILE A 631 -0.42 -5.69 -7.19
CA ILE A 631 -1.32 -6.81 -6.90
C ILE A 631 -1.48 -7.61 -8.18
N VAL A 632 -1.14 -8.90 -8.16
CA VAL A 632 -1.37 -9.79 -9.30
C VAL A 632 -2.83 -10.23 -9.30
N VAL A 633 -3.46 -10.24 -10.46
CA VAL A 633 -4.84 -10.70 -10.67
C VAL A 633 -4.83 -11.85 -11.66
N TYR A 634 -5.26 -13.03 -11.19
CA TYR A 634 -5.58 -14.15 -12.05
C TYR A 634 -7.09 -14.18 -12.30
N ARG A 635 -7.47 -14.45 -13.54
CA ARG A 635 -8.86 -14.79 -13.90
C ARG A 635 -8.88 -16.17 -14.49
N TRP A 636 -9.66 -17.07 -13.92
CA TRP A 636 -9.63 -18.50 -14.26
C TRP A 636 -11.05 -19.05 -14.39
N THR A 637 -11.29 -19.83 -15.45
CA THR A 637 -12.52 -20.61 -15.61
C THR A 637 -12.16 -22.10 -15.64
N PRO A 638 -12.69 -22.93 -14.72
CA PRO A 638 -12.38 -24.36 -14.61
C PRO A 638 -12.74 -25.20 -15.83
#